data_AF-A0A6G0SV41-F1
#
_entry.id   AF-A0A6G0SV41-F1
#
_cell.length_a   1.000
_cell.length_b   1.000
_cell.length_c   1.000
_cell.angle_alpha   90.00
_cell.angle_beta   90.00
_cell.angle_gamma   90.00
#
_symmetry.space_group_name_H-M   'P 1'
#
loop_
_entity.id
_entity.type
_entity.pdbx_description
1 polymer ?
#
loop_
_entity_poly.entity_id
_entity_poly.type
_entity_poly.pdbx_seq_one_letter_code
_entity_poly.pdbx_strand_id
1 'polypeptide(L)'
;MTINNGLKILQWNPNGFYSKLDEINLLLNKYCPISICLQETNFINDKVCSLKNYTTYYKNRTNAGRASGGVAIYVNSNYHSEEIIINTNLEVVAVNVLIKNSITICNLYLPNSQNFEQSDIQNIINQLPSPYILLGDFNSHSPLWGCSTLDSRGTKIEQTLYSNNDLNILNSGQATRVSASTGHFSAIDLSFSSATITPYIDWDVIPELSSSDHFPIIMTLNHTNSHNHYTRKRKWKLKNVDRNIYQTEIDKNIDSTPWTYTNNVEDKIKLFTDLIINTASDVFELTSYSGKRPPVPWWNKTIKQAIRKKKSAFNRYKRTLDLQDFIQFKKNKALVRYLIKSEKKKSWINFTSSLNSHISPTIMWNKIKTLKEVPFTQIKTLLVGQTVFTDPKEITNQIGQYFYSNSSNSSLNPDFLKFKETQELITLPSPTTTTSQALNYIARILSSPENSTLPFLTQNRFANTFCSNPNLKKPLGQRMLYEMSHTNIDPNLIIKQECSVVPPWRVPTFLVDTSLADHSKKETLNVIYKNLFNEIMDSFPSEPQIYTDASKTNSGVAIAIIKGEQSISYKLPDHNSIYTAEYFALLEGVHLAIQLPDSTINICTDSLSALNNLKYNLHSSILAIKISNIIENANKNIRFIWTPGHSGIDGNEKADKAAREAVNNPLTEIRTYSSLIDIHRNVNTYCTNLWESEWRRTPNNKLREIKNTTEYWPKPHTSNRKDEVVINRLRIGHSKMSHGHLMRREEPAMCLTCGEPLTVKHLLIHCRIHIDTRKSLKLPDNLFEALSPIHDNTNKIIIFLKQIDMYNLI
;
A
#
# COMPACT_ATOMS: atom_id res chain seq x y z
N MET A 1 11.00 -23.92 -27.58
CA MET A 1 10.87 -22.72 -28.44
C MET A 1 11.50 -21.55 -27.72
N THR A 2 12.78 -21.36 -27.98
CA THR A 2 13.56 -20.16 -27.64
C THR A 2 12.79 -18.92 -28.09
N ILE A 3 12.57 -17.99 -27.16
CA ILE A 3 11.83 -16.76 -27.43
C ILE A 3 12.79 -15.84 -28.17
N ASN A 4 12.58 -15.64 -29.48
CA ASN A 4 13.30 -14.60 -30.22
C ASN A 4 12.83 -13.24 -29.68
N ASN A 5 13.76 -12.54 -29.03
CA ASN A 5 13.55 -11.34 -28.20
C ASN A 5 13.82 -10.03 -28.96
N GLY A 6 13.93 -10.08 -30.29
CA GLY A 6 14.05 -8.89 -31.12
C GLY A 6 12.81 -7.99 -31.05
N LEU A 7 13.03 -6.70 -31.33
CA LEU A 7 11.95 -5.71 -31.46
C LEU A 7 11.09 -6.06 -32.67
N LYS A 8 9.77 -5.99 -32.53
CA LYS A 8 8.84 -6.47 -33.57
C LYS A 8 8.11 -5.32 -34.23
N ILE A 9 8.06 -5.33 -35.56
CA ILE A 9 7.22 -4.45 -36.36
C ILE A 9 6.20 -5.34 -37.09
N LEU A 10 4.94 -4.93 -37.06
CA LEU A 10 3.87 -5.61 -37.80
C LEU A 10 3.44 -4.76 -39.00
N GLN A 11 3.19 -5.42 -40.12
CA GLN A 11 2.58 -4.83 -41.32
C GLN A 11 1.31 -5.62 -41.65
N TRP A 12 0.21 -4.93 -41.95
CA TRP A 12 -1.01 -5.62 -42.36
C TRP A 12 -2.01 -4.72 -43.09
N ASN A 13 -2.58 -5.20 -44.19
CA ASN A 13 -3.80 -4.65 -44.79
C ASN A 13 -5.05 -5.34 -44.19
N PRO A 14 -5.71 -4.75 -43.16
CA PRO A 14 -6.93 -5.30 -42.58
C PRO A 14 -8.16 -5.25 -43.50
N ASN A 15 -8.13 -4.44 -44.58
CA ASN A 15 -9.31 -4.08 -45.37
C ASN A 15 -10.47 -3.61 -44.47
N GLY A 16 -10.24 -2.49 -43.77
CA GLY A 16 -11.14 -1.87 -42.81
C GLY A 16 -10.81 -2.18 -41.35
N PHE A 17 -10.31 -1.16 -40.65
CA PHE A 17 -9.82 -1.24 -39.28
C PHE A 17 -10.86 -1.77 -38.28
N TYR A 18 -12.05 -1.15 -38.22
CA TYR A 18 -13.06 -1.48 -37.21
C TYR A 18 -13.54 -2.93 -37.30
N SER A 19 -13.57 -3.49 -38.51
CA SER A 19 -13.96 -4.89 -38.73
C SER A 19 -12.93 -5.89 -38.17
N LYS A 20 -11.68 -5.43 -37.97
CA LYS A 20 -10.52 -6.24 -37.56
C LYS A 20 -9.92 -5.84 -36.21
N LEU A 21 -10.48 -4.86 -35.50
CA LEU A 21 -9.96 -4.34 -34.23
C LEU A 21 -9.64 -5.45 -33.21
N ASP A 22 -10.47 -6.49 -33.17
CA ASP A 22 -10.28 -7.64 -32.31
C ASP A 22 -9.03 -8.48 -32.62
N GLU A 23 -8.71 -8.63 -33.91
CA GLU A 23 -7.52 -9.34 -34.38
C GLU A 23 -6.27 -8.48 -34.21
N ILE A 24 -6.39 -7.18 -34.48
CA ILE A 24 -5.34 -6.19 -34.18
C ILE A 24 -4.95 -6.28 -32.71
N ASN A 25 -5.92 -6.19 -31.79
CA ASN A 25 -5.66 -6.31 -30.35
C ASN A 25 -5.05 -7.66 -29.96
N LEU A 26 -5.39 -8.75 -30.63
CA LEU A 26 -4.78 -10.05 -30.38
C LEU A 26 -3.33 -10.10 -30.85
N LEU A 27 -3.02 -9.51 -32.01
CA LEU A 27 -1.65 -9.36 -32.52
C LEU A 27 -0.81 -8.51 -31.56
N LEU A 28 -1.34 -7.38 -31.10
CA LEU A 28 -0.68 -6.51 -30.11
C LEU A 28 -0.38 -7.26 -28.81
N ASN A 29 -1.34 -7.99 -28.27
CA ASN A 29 -1.17 -8.74 -27.01
C ASN A 29 -0.23 -9.95 -27.16
N LYS A 30 -0.18 -10.59 -28.33
CA LYS A 30 0.66 -11.77 -28.58
C LYS A 30 2.12 -11.39 -28.85
N TYR A 31 2.35 -10.35 -29.65
CA TYR A 31 3.68 -10.01 -30.16
C TYR A 31 4.29 -8.77 -29.50
N CYS A 32 3.49 -7.91 -28.86
CA CYS A 32 3.91 -6.65 -28.23
C CYS A 32 4.83 -5.82 -29.15
N PRO A 33 4.41 -5.49 -30.39
CA PRO A 33 5.27 -4.82 -31.35
C PRO A 33 5.59 -3.38 -30.94
N ILE A 34 6.76 -2.89 -31.37
CA ILE A 34 7.11 -1.46 -31.26
C ILE A 34 6.24 -0.61 -32.16
N SER A 35 5.83 -1.16 -33.31
CA SER A 35 4.97 -0.47 -34.27
C SER A 35 4.08 -1.46 -35.02
N ILE A 36 2.85 -1.06 -35.33
CA ILE A 36 1.97 -1.74 -36.29
C ILE A 36 1.59 -0.76 -37.40
N CYS A 37 1.83 -1.17 -38.63
CA CYS A 37 1.59 -0.41 -39.84
C CYS A 37 0.41 -1.02 -40.59
N LEU A 38 -0.64 -0.22 -40.77
CA LEU A 38 -1.91 -0.65 -41.36
C LEU A 38 -2.17 0.07 -42.68
N GLN A 39 -2.62 -0.67 -43.68
CA GLN A 39 -3.11 -0.17 -44.97
C GLN A 39 -4.62 -0.41 -45.09
N GLU A 40 -5.32 0.35 -45.94
CA GLU A 40 -6.79 0.33 -46.05
C GLU A 40 -7.50 0.39 -44.68
N THR A 41 -7.13 1.39 -43.88
CA THR A 41 -7.78 1.60 -42.58
C THR A 41 -9.28 1.87 -42.73
N ASN A 42 -9.68 2.46 -43.87
CA ASN A 42 -11.05 2.88 -44.20
C ASN A 42 -11.63 3.77 -43.09
N PHE A 43 -10.85 4.74 -42.61
CA PHE A 43 -11.33 5.79 -41.73
C PHE A 43 -12.13 6.85 -42.53
N ILE A 44 -13.05 7.54 -41.86
CA ILE A 44 -13.87 8.62 -42.45
C ILE A 44 -13.43 9.94 -41.81
N ASN A 45 -13.02 10.92 -42.63
CA ASN A 45 -12.56 12.23 -42.19
C ASN A 45 -11.47 12.11 -41.09
N ASP A 46 -11.52 12.95 -40.04
CA ASP A 46 -10.59 12.94 -38.90
C ASP A 46 -10.90 11.86 -37.84
N LYS A 47 -11.89 10.98 -38.09
CA LYS A 47 -12.27 9.94 -37.12
C LYS A 47 -11.33 8.75 -37.20
N VAL A 48 -10.24 8.82 -36.44
CA VAL A 48 -9.28 7.73 -36.26
C VAL A 48 -9.48 7.04 -34.92
N CYS A 49 -9.47 5.71 -34.92
CA CYS A 49 -9.49 4.94 -33.69
C CYS A 49 -8.09 4.91 -33.08
N SER A 50 -7.96 5.34 -31.83
CA SER A 50 -6.72 5.16 -31.07
C SER A 50 -6.58 3.70 -30.62
N LEU A 51 -5.34 3.20 -30.63
CA LEU A 51 -4.99 1.92 -30.02
C LEU A 51 -4.38 2.17 -28.64
N LYS A 52 -4.77 1.36 -27.65
CA LYS A 52 -4.30 1.54 -26.26
C LYS A 52 -2.78 1.41 -26.16
N ASN A 53 -2.12 2.40 -25.56
CA ASN A 53 -0.66 2.51 -25.44
C ASN A 53 0.06 2.63 -26.79
N TYR A 54 -0.61 3.13 -27.82
CA TYR A 54 0.02 3.45 -29.10
C TYR A 54 -0.30 4.88 -29.53
N THR A 55 0.73 5.62 -29.90
CA THR A 55 0.65 6.91 -30.59
C THR A 55 0.36 6.64 -32.06
N THR A 56 -0.58 7.39 -32.63
CA THR A 56 -1.11 7.13 -33.98
C THR A 56 -0.72 8.24 -34.94
N TYR A 57 -0.20 7.86 -36.10
CA TYR A 57 0.11 8.73 -37.24
C TYR A 57 -0.64 8.17 -38.45
N TYR A 58 -1.31 9.02 -39.23
CA TYR A 58 -2.20 8.54 -40.28
C TYR A 58 -2.36 9.54 -41.42
N LYS A 59 -2.73 9.02 -42.59
CA LYS A 59 -3.16 9.82 -43.75
C LYS A 59 -4.44 9.21 -44.30
N ASN A 60 -5.54 9.96 -44.19
CA ASN A 60 -6.87 9.55 -44.66
C ASN A 60 -7.22 10.24 -45.99
N ARG A 61 -8.09 9.64 -46.81
CA ARG A 61 -8.63 10.30 -48.00
C ARG A 61 -9.70 11.30 -47.60
N THR A 62 -9.51 12.57 -47.95
CA THR A 62 -10.42 13.68 -47.63
C THR A 62 -11.61 13.80 -48.58
N ASN A 63 -11.48 13.35 -49.83
CA ASN A 63 -12.47 13.58 -50.91
C ASN A 63 -13.31 12.34 -51.28
N ALA A 64 -13.19 11.23 -50.55
CA ALA A 64 -14.01 10.05 -50.81
C ALA A 64 -15.30 10.15 -49.98
N GLY A 65 -16.46 10.31 -50.60
CA GLY A 65 -17.78 10.27 -49.93
C GLY A 65 -18.12 8.95 -49.22
N ARG A 66 -17.16 8.03 -49.12
CA ARG A 66 -17.22 6.73 -48.45
C ARG A 66 -15.89 6.41 -47.77
N ALA A 67 -15.95 5.64 -46.69
CA ALA A 67 -14.79 5.06 -46.01
C ALA A 67 -13.95 4.22 -46.99
N SER A 68 -12.79 4.70 -47.43
CA SER A 68 -11.92 3.97 -48.38
C SER A 68 -10.45 4.37 -48.27
N GLY A 69 -9.55 3.42 -48.50
CA GLY A 69 -8.11 3.63 -48.47
C GLY A 69 -7.59 4.00 -47.08
N GLY A 70 -6.51 4.78 -47.04
CA GLY A 70 -5.89 5.29 -45.82
C GLY A 70 -4.79 4.40 -45.27
N VAL A 71 -3.79 5.05 -44.69
CA VAL A 71 -2.64 4.42 -44.02
C VAL A 71 -2.52 4.93 -42.59
N ALA A 72 -2.09 4.04 -41.69
CA ALA A 72 -1.78 4.42 -40.31
C ALA A 72 -0.55 3.68 -39.78
N ILE A 73 0.27 4.37 -39.01
CA ILE A 73 1.34 3.80 -38.19
C ILE A 73 0.96 4.03 -36.73
N TYR A 74 0.89 2.95 -35.97
CA TYR A 74 0.70 3.00 -34.53
C TYR A 74 2.01 2.61 -33.86
N VAL A 75 2.66 3.55 -33.17
CA VAL A 75 3.91 3.33 -32.43
C VAL A 75 3.61 3.19 -30.94
N ASN A 76 4.19 2.18 -30.29
CA ASN A 76 3.97 1.93 -28.88
C ASN A 76 4.42 3.16 -28.05
N SER A 77 3.50 3.76 -27.29
CA SER A 77 3.71 5.03 -26.57
C SER A 77 4.81 5.00 -25.51
N ASN A 78 5.39 3.84 -25.25
CA ASN A 78 6.59 3.74 -24.43
C ASN A 78 7.85 4.25 -25.15
N TYR A 79 7.82 4.36 -26.48
CA TYR A 79 8.90 4.87 -27.31
C TYR A 79 8.54 6.26 -27.81
N HIS A 80 9.51 7.18 -27.76
CA HIS A 80 9.36 8.47 -28.39
C HIS A 80 9.29 8.29 -29.91
N SER A 81 8.39 9.04 -30.54
CA SER A 81 8.20 8.98 -31.99
C SER A 81 7.80 10.35 -32.52
N GLU A 82 8.21 10.63 -33.75
CA GLU A 82 7.94 11.90 -34.43
C GLU A 82 7.60 11.61 -35.90
N GLU A 83 6.60 12.32 -36.43
CA GLU A 83 6.22 12.20 -37.83
C GLU A 83 7.27 12.88 -38.73
N ILE A 84 7.63 12.20 -39.82
CA ILE A 84 8.43 12.78 -40.90
C ILE A 84 7.46 13.14 -42.03
N ILE A 85 7.37 14.44 -42.32
CA ILE A 85 6.50 14.94 -43.39
C ILE A 85 7.13 14.61 -44.75
N ILE A 86 6.50 13.70 -45.49
CA ILE A 86 6.92 13.31 -46.84
C ILE A 86 6.08 14.07 -47.87
N ASN A 87 6.75 14.83 -48.74
CA ASN A 87 6.10 15.53 -49.84
C ASN A 87 5.81 14.54 -51.00
N THR A 88 4.58 14.02 -51.04
CA THR A 88 4.11 13.09 -52.08
C THR A 88 2.57 13.09 -52.20
N ASN A 89 2.09 12.86 -53.41
CA ASN A 89 0.67 12.64 -53.72
C ASN A 89 0.19 11.22 -53.33
N LEU A 90 1.10 10.32 -52.98
CA LEU A 90 0.80 8.95 -52.58
C LEU A 90 0.33 8.86 -51.12
N GLU A 91 -0.35 7.77 -50.77
CA GLU A 91 -0.81 7.50 -49.40
C GLU A 91 0.35 6.95 -48.56
N VAL A 92 1.12 7.87 -47.97
CA VAL A 92 2.33 7.59 -47.18
C VAL A 92 2.24 8.25 -45.81
N VAL A 93 2.73 7.54 -44.79
CA VAL A 93 3.07 8.09 -43.47
C VAL A 93 4.45 7.57 -43.09
N ALA A 94 5.33 8.45 -42.63
CA ALA A 94 6.65 8.08 -42.12
C ALA A 94 6.82 8.58 -40.68
N VAL A 95 7.42 7.75 -39.84
CA VAL A 95 7.62 8.04 -38.42
C VAL A 95 9.02 7.64 -38.03
N ASN A 96 9.75 8.56 -37.41
CA ASN A 96 11.00 8.25 -36.72
C ASN A 96 10.68 7.70 -35.34
N VAL A 97 11.18 6.51 -35.01
CA VAL A 97 10.99 5.87 -33.70
C VAL A 97 12.33 5.82 -32.98
N LEU A 98 12.39 6.50 -31.83
CA LEU A 98 13.58 6.51 -31.01
C LEU A 98 13.61 5.29 -30.10
N ILE A 99 14.48 4.34 -30.47
CA ILE A 99 14.89 3.23 -29.60
C ILE A 99 16.30 3.55 -29.04
N LYS A 100 17.23 2.59 -28.96
CA LYS A 100 18.64 2.89 -28.65
C LYS A 100 19.32 3.69 -29.77
N ASN A 101 19.00 3.36 -31.03
CA ASN A 101 19.38 4.06 -32.24
C ASN A 101 18.09 4.34 -33.02
N SER A 102 17.86 5.57 -33.48
CA SER A 102 16.62 5.91 -34.20
C SER A 102 16.40 5.03 -35.44
N ILE A 103 15.16 4.63 -35.69
CA ILE A 103 14.76 3.91 -36.89
C ILE A 103 13.54 4.58 -37.53
N THR A 104 13.61 4.82 -38.83
CA THR A 104 12.49 5.37 -39.60
C THR A 104 11.60 4.25 -40.10
N ILE A 105 10.28 4.35 -39.87
CA ILE A 105 9.28 3.42 -40.41
C ILE A 105 8.39 4.20 -41.36
N CYS A 106 8.36 3.79 -42.63
CA CYS A 106 7.55 4.38 -43.68
C CYS A 106 6.50 3.37 -44.16
N ASN A 107 5.23 3.74 -44.04
CA ASN A 107 4.08 2.93 -44.42
C ASN A 107 3.40 3.52 -45.66
N LEU A 108 3.24 2.70 -46.70
CA LEU A 108 2.71 3.09 -48.00
C LEU A 108 1.48 2.23 -48.37
N TYR A 109 0.50 2.84 -49.02
CA TYR A 109 -0.57 2.13 -49.72
C TYR A 109 -0.69 2.62 -51.15
N LEU A 110 -0.57 1.69 -52.10
CA LEU A 110 -0.75 1.96 -53.52
C LEU A 110 -2.00 1.19 -54.02
N PRO A 111 -3.17 1.82 -54.12
CA PRO A 111 -4.36 1.15 -54.65
C PRO A 111 -4.18 0.85 -56.15
N ASN A 112 -4.85 -0.19 -56.64
CA ASN A 112 -4.80 -0.59 -58.06
C ASN A 112 -5.15 0.54 -59.05
N SER A 113 -6.01 1.49 -58.64
CA SER A 113 -6.41 2.63 -59.45
C SER A 113 -5.39 3.78 -59.49
N GLN A 114 -4.39 3.78 -58.60
CA GLN A 114 -3.40 4.86 -58.52
C GLN A 114 -2.22 4.55 -59.43
N ASN A 115 -2.02 5.41 -60.42
CA ASN A 115 -0.80 5.40 -61.24
C ASN A 115 0.35 6.05 -60.45
N PHE A 116 1.56 5.53 -60.65
CA PHE A 116 2.81 6.07 -60.10
C PHE A 116 3.96 5.77 -61.05
N GLU A 117 5.01 6.59 -60.99
CA GLU A 117 6.28 6.39 -61.70
C GLU A 117 7.40 5.98 -60.75
N GLN A 118 8.49 5.43 -61.31
CA GLN A 118 9.68 5.05 -60.54
C GLN A 118 10.22 6.24 -59.70
N SER A 119 10.20 7.44 -60.26
CA SER A 119 10.64 8.67 -59.60
C SER A 119 9.82 9.01 -58.35
N ASP A 120 8.54 8.65 -58.28
CA ASP A 120 7.69 8.92 -57.12
C ASP A 120 8.15 8.11 -55.90
N ILE A 121 8.51 6.84 -56.11
CA ILE A 121 9.01 5.94 -55.06
C ILE A 121 10.42 6.38 -54.64
N GLN A 122 11.29 6.73 -55.60
CA GLN A 122 12.63 7.24 -55.30
C GLN A 122 12.57 8.56 -54.51
N ASN A 123 11.65 9.46 -54.84
CA ASN A 123 11.43 10.70 -54.10
C ASN A 123 11.02 10.45 -52.64
N ILE A 124 10.20 9.43 -52.37
CA ILE A 124 9.86 9.03 -50.99
C ILE A 124 11.13 8.54 -50.27
N ILE A 125 11.88 7.63 -50.89
CA ILE A 125 13.08 7.04 -50.26
C ILE A 125 14.13 8.11 -49.93
N ASN A 126 14.36 9.07 -50.84
CA ASN A 126 15.32 10.16 -50.64
C ASN A 126 14.99 11.08 -49.45
N GLN A 127 13.73 11.10 -49.01
CA GLN A 127 13.27 11.89 -47.86
C GLN A 127 13.36 11.11 -46.53
N LEU A 128 13.69 9.82 -46.53
CA LEU A 128 13.74 8.99 -45.32
C LEU A 128 15.12 9.04 -44.65
N PRO A 129 15.21 9.41 -43.35
CA PRO A 129 16.45 9.28 -42.59
C PRO A 129 16.84 7.79 -42.42
N SER A 130 18.11 7.47 -42.70
CA SER A 130 18.66 6.12 -42.48
C SER A 130 19.02 5.89 -41.00
N PRO A 131 18.81 4.67 -40.46
CA PRO A 131 18.25 3.50 -41.12
C PRO A 131 16.72 3.54 -41.21
N TYR A 132 16.15 3.01 -42.30
CA TYR A 132 14.71 3.01 -42.56
C TYR A 132 14.16 1.64 -42.96
N ILE A 133 12.87 1.45 -42.70
CA ILE A 133 12.05 0.35 -43.22
C ILE A 133 10.90 0.96 -44.00
N LEU A 134 10.80 0.63 -45.29
CA LEU A 134 9.69 1.00 -46.16
C LEU A 134 8.81 -0.23 -46.36
N LEU A 135 7.54 -0.14 -46.00
CA LEU A 135 6.60 -1.25 -46.04
C LEU A 135 5.24 -0.79 -46.54
N GLY A 136 4.44 -1.71 -47.06
CA GLY A 136 3.13 -1.35 -47.56
C GLY A 136 2.44 -2.40 -48.42
N ASP A 137 1.24 -2.08 -48.87
CA ASP A 137 0.57 -2.83 -49.94
C ASP A 137 0.79 -2.07 -51.25
N PHE A 138 1.61 -2.67 -52.12
CA PHE A 138 2.03 -2.07 -53.38
C PHE A 138 1.10 -2.41 -54.54
N ASN A 139 0.23 -3.42 -54.36
CA ASN A 139 -0.55 -4.01 -55.44
C ASN A 139 0.30 -4.21 -56.72
N SER A 140 1.49 -4.79 -56.59
CA SER A 140 2.42 -5.03 -57.69
C SER A 140 2.83 -6.50 -57.74
N HIS A 141 2.96 -7.03 -58.96
CA HIS A 141 3.27 -8.42 -59.21
C HIS A 141 4.67 -8.55 -59.81
N SER A 142 5.53 -9.33 -59.16
CA SER A 142 6.81 -9.78 -59.71
C SER A 142 7.21 -11.15 -59.14
N PRO A 143 7.89 -11.99 -59.94
CA PRO A 143 8.61 -13.17 -59.45
C PRO A 143 9.61 -12.88 -58.33
N LEU A 144 10.23 -11.70 -58.30
CA LEU A 144 11.27 -11.30 -57.34
C LEU A 144 10.81 -11.42 -55.89
N TRP A 145 9.53 -11.14 -55.62
CA TRP A 145 8.93 -11.25 -54.29
C TRP A 145 7.89 -12.36 -54.16
N GLY A 146 7.77 -13.25 -55.14
CA GLY A 146 6.97 -14.48 -55.06
C GLY A 146 5.62 -14.46 -55.76
N CYS A 147 5.38 -13.56 -56.71
CA CYS A 147 4.22 -13.65 -57.62
C CYS A 147 4.55 -14.52 -58.85
N SER A 148 3.53 -15.10 -59.49
CA SER A 148 3.72 -15.92 -60.71
C SER A 148 3.91 -15.10 -61.99
N THR A 149 3.61 -13.80 -61.96
CA THR A 149 3.60 -12.90 -63.11
C THR A 149 4.34 -11.61 -62.76
N LEU A 150 4.87 -10.95 -63.80
CA LEU A 150 5.42 -9.61 -63.73
C LEU A 150 4.43 -8.64 -64.37
N ASP A 151 3.95 -7.65 -63.63
CA ASP A 151 3.10 -6.58 -64.15
C ASP A 151 3.88 -5.26 -64.30
N SER A 152 3.27 -4.27 -64.97
CA SER A 152 3.92 -2.97 -65.23
C SER A 152 4.30 -2.24 -63.94
N ARG A 153 3.54 -2.43 -62.86
CA ARG A 153 3.83 -1.87 -61.53
C ARG A 153 5.03 -2.55 -60.90
N GLY A 154 5.13 -3.86 -61.03
CA GLY A 154 6.25 -4.69 -60.61
C GLY A 154 7.53 -4.26 -61.29
N THR A 155 7.51 -4.06 -62.62
CA THR A 155 8.66 -3.55 -63.37
C THR A 155 9.18 -2.22 -62.83
N LYS A 156 8.31 -1.28 -62.47
CA LYS A 156 8.73 0.02 -61.89
C LYS A 156 9.39 -0.12 -60.52
N ILE A 157 8.88 -1.03 -59.68
CA ILE A 157 9.48 -1.31 -58.36
C ILE A 157 10.80 -2.05 -58.51
N GLU A 158 10.91 -3.02 -59.42
CA GLU A 158 12.18 -3.69 -59.74
C GLU A 158 13.24 -2.70 -60.24
N GLN A 159 12.88 -1.79 -61.13
CA GLN A 159 13.78 -0.72 -61.59
C GLN A 159 14.26 0.16 -60.43
N THR A 160 13.38 0.47 -59.47
CA THR A 160 13.75 1.22 -58.26
C THR A 160 14.79 0.46 -57.45
N LEU A 161 14.60 -0.85 -57.23
CA LEU A 161 15.55 -1.72 -56.53
C LEU A 161 16.90 -1.78 -57.25
N TYR A 162 16.91 -1.96 -58.57
CA TYR A 162 18.15 -2.01 -59.35
C TYR A 162 18.90 -0.67 -59.37
N SER A 163 18.17 0.45 -59.26
CA SER A 163 18.76 1.79 -59.25
C SER A 163 19.28 2.25 -57.88
N ASN A 164 18.91 1.56 -56.78
CA ASN A 164 19.18 2.01 -55.42
C ASN A 164 19.89 0.94 -54.58
N ASN A 165 21.20 1.11 -54.40
CA ASN A 165 22.05 0.15 -53.67
C ASN A 165 21.73 0.02 -52.17
N ASP A 166 21.03 0.98 -51.57
CA ASP A 166 20.66 0.92 -50.15
C ASP A 166 19.31 0.20 -49.93
N LEU A 167 18.45 0.11 -50.95
CA LEU A 167 17.11 -0.48 -50.83
C LEU A 167 17.14 -2.00 -51.02
N ASN A 168 16.90 -2.75 -49.95
CA ASN A 168 16.91 -4.22 -49.98
C ASN A 168 15.53 -4.78 -49.69
N ILE A 169 15.13 -5.83 -50.43
CA ILE A 169 13.86 -6.52 -50.25
C ILE A 169 13.95 -7.56 -49.13
N LEU A 170 12.92 -7.60 -48.26
CA LEU A 170 12.85 -8.52 -47.13
C LEU A 170 11.92 -9.73 -47.38
N ASN A 171 11.06 -9.64 -48.38
CA ASN A 171 10.10 -10.70 -48.71
C ASN A 171 10.82 -12.01 -49.08
N SER A 172 10.42 -13.12 -48.46
CA SER A 172 10.99 -14.46 -48.72
C SER A 172 10.30 -15.23 -49.85
N GLY A 173 9.43 -14.57 -50.63
CA GLY A 173 8.59 -15.23 -51.64
C GLY A 173 7.32 -15.89 -51.08
N GLN A 174 7.07 -15.81 -49.77
CA GLN A 174 5.81 -16.29 -49.20
C GLN A 174 4.63 -15.43 -49.63
N ALA A 175 3.50 -16.06 -49.94
CA ALA A 175 2.26 -15.35 -50.24
C ALA A 175 1.76 -14.51 -49.06
N THR A 176 1.45 -13.25 -49.33
CA THR A 176 0.95 -12.26 -48.37
C THR A 176 -0.56 -12.01 -48.52
N ARG A 177 -1.17 -12.45 -49.63
CA ARG A 177 -2.60 -12.36 -49.89
C ARG A 177 -3.18 -13.65 -50.48
N VAL A 178 -4.46 -13.92 -50.19
CA VAL A 178 -5.28 -14.93 -50.87
C VAL A 178 -6.55 -14.29 -51.44
N SER A 179 -6.73 -14.36 -52.75
CA SER A 179 -7.91 -13.83 -53.42
C SER A 179 -9.20 -14.49 -52.90
N ALA A 180 -10.18 -13.68 -52.47
CA ALA A 180 -11.43 -14.20 -51.92
C ALA A 180 -12.33 -14.89 -52.97
N SER A 181 -12.22 -14.44 -54.24
CA SER A 181 -12.99 -14.91 -55.39
C SER A 181 -12.34 -16.10 -56.07
N THR A 182 -11.05 -16.02 -56.38
CA THR A 182 -10.32 -17.04 -57.17
C THR A 182 -9.51 -18.00 -56.31
N GLY A 183 -9.24 -17.65 -55.04
CA GLY A 183 -8.41 -18.47 -54.16
C GLY A 183 -6.91 -18.43 -54.46
N HIS A 184 -6.48 -17.71 -55.50
CA HIS A 184 -5.07 -17.57 -55.86
C HIS A 184 -4.28 -16.79 -54.82
N PHE A 185 -3.02 -17.17 -54.67
CA PHE A 185 -2.07 -16.55 -53.77
C PHE A 185 -1.22 -15.52 -54.51
N SER A 186 -0.92 -14.41 -53.85
CA SER A 186 0.02 -13.40 -54.34
C SER A 186 0.82 -12.80 -53.19
N ALA A 187 1.95 -12.17 -53.52
CA ALA A 187 2.86 -11.54 -52.58
C ALA A 187 2.94 -10.02 -52.83
N ILE A 188 1.81 -9.31 -52.68
CA ILE A 188 1.70 -7.89 -53.07
C ILE A 188 1.97 -6.90 -51.93
N ASP A 189 1.94 -7.39 -50.68
CA ASP A 189 2.42 -6.65 -49.51
C ASP A 189 3.95 -6.78 -49.41
N LEU A 190 4.67 -5.67 -49.60
CA LEU A 190 6.14 -5.64 -49.67
C LEU A 190 6.74 -4.96 -48.45
N SER A 191 7.94 -5.42 -48.08
CA SER A 191 8.77 -4.83 -47.02
C SER A 191 10.20 -4.68 -47.52
N PHE A 192 10.76 -3.49 -47.35
CA PHE A 192 12.11 -3.11 -47.72
C PHE A 192 12.85 -2.49 -46.53
N SER A 193 14.17 -2.55 -46.54
CA SER A 193 15.00 -1.86 -45.54
C SER A 193 16.28 -1.29 -46.15
N SER A 194 16.88 -0.33 -45.45
CA SER A 194 18.25 0.11 -45.74
C SER A 194 19.25 -1.04 -45.58
N ALA A 195 20.34 -1.02 -46.34
CA ALA A 195 21.34 -2.08 -46.36
C ALA A 195 21.96 -2.31 -44.97
N THR A 196 22.07 -1.24 -44.18
CA THR A 196 22.64 -1.23 -42.82
C THR A 196 21.91 -2.13 -41.82
N ILE A 197 20.58 -2.27 -41.94
CA ILE A 197 19.77 -3.05 -40.97
C ILE A 197 19.26 -4.38 -41.53
N THR A 198 19.33 -4.57 -42.85
CA THR A 198 18.80 -5.76 -43.55
C THR A 198 19.27 -7.09 -42.94
N PRO A 199 20.56 -7.31 -42.61
CA PRO A 199 21.03 -8.57 -42.04
C PRO A 199 20.47 -8.89 -40.64
N TYR A 200 19.89 -7.90 -39.97
CA TYR A 200 19.38 -8.01 -38.61
C TYR A 200 17.85 -8.17 -38.57
N ILE A 201 17.17 -8.27 -39.71
CA ILE A 201 15.70 -8.39 -39.76
C ILE A 201 15.30 -9.80 -40.17
N ASP A 202 14.63 -10.53 -39.28
CA ASP A 202 13.89 -11.72 -39.65
C ASP A 202 12.49 -11.30 -40.16
N TRP A 203 12.07 -11.85 -41.30
CA TRP A 203 10.76 -11.56 -41.93
C TRP A 203 9.93 -12.84 -42.05
N ASP A 204 8.65 -12.81 -41.64
CA ASP A 204 7.73 -13.95 -41.77
C ASP A 204 6.25 -13.53 -41.89
N VAL A 205 5.39 -14.43 -42.39
CA VAL A 205 3.94 -14.21 -42.55
C VAL A 205 3.13 -14.94 -41.47
N ILE A 206 2.08 -14.31 -40.95
CA ILE A 206 1.21 -14.82 -39.87
C ILE A 206 -0.22 -15.13 -40.39
N PRO A 207 -0.42 -16.18 -41.21
CA PRO A 207 -1.74 -16.50 -41.77
C PRO A 207 -2.74 -17.02 -40.71
N GLU A 208 -2.23 -17.52 -39.58
CA GLU A 208 -3.03 -18.21 -38.56
C GLU A 208 -3.98 -17.28 -37.79
N LEU A 209 -3.74 -15.96 -37.79
CA LEU A 209 -4.52 -14.98 -37.01
C LEU A 209 -5.42 -14.07 -37.86
N SER A 210 -5.22 -14.02 -39.18
CA SER A 210 -5.98 -13.12 -40.05
C SER A 210 -7.37 -13.64 -40.40
N SER A 211 -8.35 -12.74 -40.42
CA SER A 211 -9.60 -12.89 -41.17
C SER A 211 -9.72 -12.01 -42.41
N SER A 212 -8.72 -11.17 -42.71
CA SER A 212 -8.59 -10.45 -43.99
C SER A 212 -8.27 -11.44 -45.13
N ASP A 213 -8.33 -10.97 -46.38
CA ASP A 213 -7.71 -11.63 -47.54
C ASP A 213 -6.19 -11.42 -47.57
N HIS A 214 -5.68 -10.41 -46.86
CA HIS A 214 -4.25 -10.23 -46.59
C HIS A 214 -3.82 -10.86 -45.26
N PHE A 215 -2.57 -11.30 -45.20
CA PHE A 215 -1.94 -11.89 -44.03
C PHE A 215 -1.02 -10.87 -43.33
N PRO A 216 -1.09 -10.75 -41.99
CA PRO A 216 -0.14 -9.94 -41.24
C PRO A 216 1.28 -10.45 -41.46
N ILE A 217 2.20 -9.52 -41.63
CA ILE A 217 3.64 -9.74 -41.74
C ILE A 217 4.29 -9.32 -40.43
N ILE A 218 5.28 -10.09 -39.97
CA ILE A 218 6.09 -9.77 -38.81
C ILE A 218 7.55 -9.63 -39.21
N MET A 219 8.13 -8.50 -38.83
CA MET A 219 9.56 -8.24 -38.91
C MET A 219 10.13 -8.22 -37.50
N THR A 220 11.18 -8.99 -37.25
CA THR A 220 11.86 -9.06 -35.96
C THR A 220 13.27 -8.51 -36.11
N LEU A 221 13.52 -7.34 -35.51
CA LEU A 221 14.82 -6.69 -35.49
C LEU A 221 15.68 -7.30 -34.38
N ASN A 222 16.70 -8.05 -34.80
CA ASN A 222 17.69 -8.73 -33.98
C ASN A 222 18.98 -7.91 -33.92
N HIS A 223 18.98 -6.74 -33.29
CA HIS A 223 20.22 -6.01 -33.08
C HIS A 223 21.14 -6.72 -32.06
N THR A 224 22.44 -6.74 -32.36
CA THR A 224 23.51 -7.37 -31.57
C THR A 224 23.58 -6.86 -30.13
N ASN A 225 23.37 -7.81 -29.20
CA ASN A 225 23.76 -7.86 -27.80
C ASN A 225 23.19 -6.89 -26.75
N SER A 226 22.74 -7.54 -25.66
CA SER A 226 22.39 -7.01 -24.34
C SER A 226 21.07 -6.22 -24.22
N HIS A 227 19.97 -6.81 -24.68
CA HIS A 227 18.85 -6.80 -23.75
C HIS A 227 19.26 -7.65 -22.54
N ASN A 228 19.99 -7.03 -21.61
CA ASN A 228 19.91 -7.42 -20.21
C ASN A 228 18.43 -7.29 -19.89
N HIS A 229 17.73 -8.40 -20.08
CA HIS A 229 16.35 -8.49 -19.70
C HIS A 229 16.34 -8.12 -18.23
N TYR A 230 15.74 -6.97 -17.91
CA TYR A 230 15.11 -6.78 -16.63
C TYR A 230 13.94 -7.76 -16.58
N THR A 231 14.27 -9.05 -16.57
CA THR A 231 13.47 -10.10 -15.99
C THR A 231 13.08 -9.53 -14.63
N ARG A 232 11.77 -9.44 -14.38
CA ARG A 232 11.27 -8.98 -13.09
C ARG A 232 12.08 -9.74 -12.05
N LYS A 233 12.91 -9.03 -11.27
CA LYS A 233 13.79 -9.68 -10.30
C LYS A 233 12.94 -10.66 -9.51
N ARG A 234 13.31 -11.94 -9.56
CA ARG A 234 12.60 -12.95 -8.78
C ARG A 234 12.66 -12.48 -7.34
N LYS A 235 11.50 -12.38 -6.69
CA LYS A 235 11.44 -12.01 -5.28
C LYS A 235 11.61 -13.25 -4.44
N TRP A 236 12.24 -13.16 -3.28
CA TRP A 236 12.21 -14.21 -2.26
C TRP A 236 10.75 -14.51 -1.87
N LYS A 237 10.39 -15.79 -1.79
CA LYS A 237 9.11 -16.22 -1.24
C LYS A 237 9.18 -16.05 0.27
N LEU A 238 8.55 -15.00 0.82
CA LEU A 238 8.58 -14.75 2.27
C LEU A 238 7.44 -15.42 3.05
N LYS A 239 6.57 -16.17 2.36
CA LYS A 239 5.40 -16.84 2.95
C LYS A 239 5.75 -18.31 3.19
N ASN A 240 5.50 -18.80 4.41
CA ASN A 240 5.81 -20.16 4.87
C ASN A 240 7.32 -20.50 4.90
N VAL A 241 8.16 -19.50 5.15
CA VAL A 241 9.59 -19.71 5.37
C VAL A 241 9.86 -19.82 6.87
N ASP A 242 10.65 -20.82 7.25
CA ASP A 242 11.15 -20.95 8.61
C ASP A 242 12.21 -19.86 8.88
N ARG A 243 11.84 -18.89 9.71
CA ARG A 243 12.70 -17.74 10.05
C ARG A 243 13.85 -18.13 10.97
N ASN A 244 13.73 -19.23 11.70
CA ASN A 244 14.75 -19.69 12.64
C ASN A 244 16.01 -20.14 11.89
N ILE A 245 15.84 -20.81 10.75
CA ILE A 245 16.94 -21.25 9.89
C ILE A 245 17.75 -20.05 9.37
N TYR A 246 17.07 -18.99 8.92
CA TYR A 246 17.73 -17.77 8.47
C TYR A 246 18.49 -17.07 9.60
N GLN A 247 17.89 -17.04 10.80
CA GLN A 247 18.51 -16.44 11.96
C GLN A 247 19.79 -17.18 12.38
N THR A 248 19.76 -18.51 12.42
CA THR A 248 20.96 -19.30 12.76
C THR A 248 22.09 -19.09 11.74
N GLU A 249 21.80 -19.08 10.44
CA GLU A 249 22.87 -18.93 9.44
C GLU A 249 23.37 -17.49 9.27
N ILE A 250 22.55 -16.47 9.51
CA ILE A 250 23.05 -15.09 9.49
C ILE A 250 23.98 -14.83 10.69
N ASP A 251 23.62 -15.33 11.88
CA ASP A 251 24.45 -15.17 13.08
C ASP A 251 25.81 -15.87 12.90
N LYS A 252 25.81 -17.11 12.38
CA LYS A 252 27.03 -17.85 12.04
C LYS A 252 27.89 -17.15 10.98
N ASN A 253 27.27 -16.60 9.93
CA ASN A 253 28.00 -15.90 8.88
C ASN A 253 28.59 -14.58 9.39
N ILE A 254 27.90 -13.86 10.28
CA ILE A 254 28.42 -12.64 10.92
C ILE A 254 29.64 -12.96 11.78
N ASP A 255 29.58 -14.03 12.57
CA ASP A 255 30.66 -14.44 13.49
C ASP A 255 31.90 -14.97 12.75
N SER A 256 31.70 -15.62 11.60
CA SER A 256 32.79 -16.18 10.79
C SER A 256 33.40 -15.21 9.78
N THR A 257 32.76 -14.06 9.53
CA THR A 257 33.27 -13.06 8.57
C THR A 257 34.37 -12.22 9.22
N PRO A 258 35.60 -12.22 8.67
CA PRO A 258 36.65 -11.34 9.15
C PRO A 258 36.34 -9.90 8.74
N TRP A 259 35.85 -9.11 9.69
CA TRP A 259 35.60 -7.67 9.54
C TRP A 259 36.95 -6.94 9.44
N THR A 260 37.53 -6.89 8.25
CA THR A 260 38.80 -6.18 8.03
C THR A 260 38.62 -4.68 8.32
N TYR A 261 39.60 -4.10 9.01
CA TYR A 261 39.65 -2.67 9.28
C TYR A 261 40.04 -1.91 8.01
N THR A 262 39.09 -1.70 7.11
CA THR A 262 39.24 -0.74 6.00
C THR A 262 38.87 0.67 6.46
N ASN A 263 39.55 1.69 5.95
CA ASN A 263 39.28 3.09 6.29
C ASN A 263 38.08 3.68 5.52
N ASN A 264 37.51 2.95 4.55
CA ASN A 264 36.38 3.40 3.74
C ASN A 264 35.05 2.82 4.27
N VAL A 265 34.13 3.69 4.65
CA VAL A 265 32.81 3.33 5.18
C VAL A 265 31.94 2.65 4.12
N GLU A 266 32.07 3.04 2.85
CA GLU A 266 31.25 2.51 1.77
C GLU A 266 31.54 1.03 1.52
N ASP A 267 32.81 0.64 1.63
CA ASP A 267 33.23 -0.76 1.47
C ASP A 267 32.72 -1.64 2.62
N LYS A 268 32.61 -1.09 3.83
CA LYS A 268 32.00 -1.79 4.98
C LYS A 268 30.51 -2.01 4.81
N ILE A 269 29.79 -0.97 4.36
CA ILE A 269 28.35 -1.05 4.09
C ILE A 269 28.10 -2.10 3.01
N LYS A 270 28.93 -2.11 1.96
CA LYS A 270 28.84 -3.09 0.88
C LYS A 270 29.08 -4.51 1.39
N LEU A 271 30.15 -4.76 2.14
CA LEU A 271 30.45 -6.08 2.72
C LEU A 271 29.30 -6.61 3.58
N PHE A 272 28.77 -5.77 4.47
CA PHE A 272 27.64 -6.13 5.34
C PHE A 272 26.36 -6.40 4.52
N THR A 273 26.09 -5.57 3.52
CA THR A 273 24.92 -5.72 2.64
C THR A 273 25.00 -7.01 1.83
N ASP A 274 26.19 -7.32 1.28
CA ASP A 274 26.43 -8.54 0.51
C ASP A 274 26.25 -9.79 1.39
N LEU A 275 26.74 -9.76 2.63
CA LEU A 275 26.55 -10.87 3.60
C LEU A 275 25.07 -11.15 3.89
N ILE A 276 24.27 -10.11 4.12
CA ILE A 276 22.82 -10.24 4.34
C ILE A 276 22.14 -10.82 3.11
N ILE A 277 22.45 -10.30 1.93
CA ILE A 277 21.81 -10.69 0.66
C ILE A 277 22.18 -12.13 0.28
N ASN A 278 23.43 -12.55 0.49
CA ASN A 278 23.90 -13.89 0.17
C ASN A 278 23.25 -14.91 1.11
N THR A 279 23.28 -14.69 2.42
CA THR A 279 22.63 -15.57 3.40
C THR A 279 21.12 -15.71 3.11
N ALA A 280 20.47 -14.61 2.71
CA ALA A 280 19.05 -14.64 2.35
C ALA A 280 18.79 -15.40 1.05
N SER A 281 19.74 -15.41 0.11
CA SER A 281 19.64 -16.16 -1.15
C SER A 281 19.84 -17.66 -0.95
N ASP A 282 20.63 -18.06 0.05
CA ASP A 282 20.87 -19.46 0.39
C ASP A 282 19.67 -20.08 1.13
N VAL A 283 18.98 -19.29 1.96
CA VAL A 283 17.85 -19.77 2.77
C VAL A 283 16.50 -19.60 2.07
N PHE A 284 16.29 -18.54 1.29
CA PHE A 284 14.99 -18.26 0.68
C PHE A 284 14.88 -18.70 -0.77
N GLU A 285 13.87 -19.51 -1.06
CA GLU A 285 13.50 -19.79 -2.44
C GLU A 285 13.03 -18.52 -3.18
N LEU A 286 13.47 -18.40 -4.43
CA LEU A 286 12.97 -17.38 -5.34
C LEU A 286 11.61 -17.78 -5.94
N THR A 287 10.68 -16.82 -6.03
CA THR A 287 9.39 -16.96 -6.72
C THR A 287 9.58 -17.57 -8.12
N SER A 288 8.71 -18.51 -8.49
CA SER A 288 8.70 -19.11 -9.83
C SER A 288 7.99 -18.18 -10.82
N TYR A 289 8.40 -18.23 -12.08
CA TYR A 289 7.59 -17.65 -13.16
C TYR A 289 6.30 -18.45 -13.27
N SER A 290 5.17 -17.88 -12.85
CA SER A 290 3.87 -18.41 -13.26
C SER A 290 3.84 -18.39 -14.79
N GLY A 291 3.56 -19.53 -15.43
CA GLY A 291 3.44 -19.61 -16.89
C GLY A 291 2.60 -18.46 -17.45
N LYS A 292 2.94 -17.96 -18.65
CA LYS A 292 2.28 -16.80 -19.27
C LYS A 292 0.77 -16.97 -19.13
N ARG A 293 0.12 -16.04 -18.42
CA ARG A 293 -1.33 -15.92 -18.44
C ARG A 293 -1.76 -15.83 -19.91
N PRO A 294 -2.91 -16.42 -20.28
CA PRO A 294 -3.43 -16.23 -21.62
C PRO A 294 -3.45 -14.74 -21.95
N PRO A 295 -3.09 -14.34 -23.19
CA PRO A 295 -2.95 -12.93 -23.58
C PRO A 295 -4.25 -12.13 -23.39
N VAL A 296 -5.38 -12.82 -23.30
CA VAL A 296 -6.71 -12.24 -23.12
C VAL A 296 -7.58 -13.13 -22.20
N PRO A 297 -8.48 -12.55 -21.38
CA PRO A 297 -9.26 -13.30 -20.38
C PRO A 297 -10.23 -14.35 -20.95
N TRP A 298 -10.68 -14.17 -22.19
CA TRP A 298 -11.59 -15.07 -22.90
C TRP A 298 -10.87 -16.20 -23.66
N TRP A 299 -9.54 -16.28 -23.58
CA TRP A 299 -8.77 -17.31 -24.25
C TRP A 299 -8.93 -18.67 -23.56
N ASN A 300 -9.31 -19.69 -24.30
CA ASN A 300 -9.51 -21.04 -23.76
C ASN A 300 -8.99 -22.14 -24.72
N LYS A 301 -9.04 -23.39 -24.26
CA LYS A 301 -8.56 -24.56 -25.02
C LYS A 301 -9.33 -24.76 -26.34
N THR A 302 -10.63 -24.47 -26.35
CA THR A 302 -11.52 -24.61 -27.51
C THR A 302 -11.12 -23.66 -28.64
N ILE A 303 -10.89 -22.38 -28.33
CA ILE A 303 -10.40 -21.38 -29.31
C ILE A 303 -9.04 -21.80 -29.85
N LYS A 304 -8.12 -22.24 -28.97
CA LYS A 304 -6.78 -22.71 -29.37
C LYS A 304 -6.86 -23.89 -30.35
N GLN A 305 -7.76 -24.84 -30.11
CA GLN A 305 -7.97 -25.98 -31.01
C GLN A 305 -8.60 -25.54 -32.35
N ALA A 306 -9.58 -24.64 -32.33
CA ALA A 306 -10.20 -24.12 -33.55
C ALA A 306 -9.19 -23.37 -34.45
N ILE A 307 -8.30 -22.56 -33.86
CA ILE A 307 -7.22 -21.88 -34.60
C ILE A 307 -6.24 -22.89 -35.21
N ARG A 308 -5.90 -23.97 -34.49
CA ARG A 308 -5.05 -25.06 -35.03
C ARG A 308 -5.71 -25.76 -36.21
N LYS A 309 -7.01 -26.07 -36.11
CA LYS A 309 -7.78 -26.66 -37.22
C LYS A 309 -7.84 -25.73 -38.43
N LYS A 310 -8.04 -24.42 -38.21
CA LYS A 310 -7.96 -23.40 -39.28
C LYS A 310 -6.59 -23.43 -39.97
N LYS A 311 -5.50 -23.43 -39.20
CA LYS A 311 -4.13 -23.48 -39.74
C LYS A 311 -3.86 -24.76 -40.53
N SER A 312 -4.30 -25.91 -40.04
CA SER A 312 -4.16 -27.19 -40.74
C SER A 312 -4.93 -27.20 -42.07
N ALA A 313 -6.18 -26.72 -42.07
CA ALA A 313 -6.97 -26.59 -43.31
C ALA A 313 -6.34 -25.60 -44.30
N PHE A 314 -5.80 -24.48 -43.81
CA PHE A 314 -5.07 -23.51 -44.63
C PHE A 314 -3.83 -24.13 -45.29
N ASN A 315 -2.99 -24.83 -44.50
CA ASN A 315 -1.78 -25.47 -45.00
C ASN A 315 -2.10 -26.58 -46.00
N ARG A 316 -3.21 -27.30 -45.81
CA ARG A 316 -3.69 -28.31 -46.77
C ARG A 316 -4.10 -27.64 -48.08
N TYR A 317 -4.95 -26.62 -48.03
CA TYR A 317 -5.35 -25.86 -49.20
C TYR A 317 -4.15 -25.26 -49.96
N LYS A 318 -3.16 -24.72 -49.24
CA LYS A 318 -1.92 -24.19 -49.85
C LYS A 318 -1.16 -25.25 -50.68
N ARG A 319 -1.26 -26.53 -50.31
CA ARG A 319 -0.59 -27.64 -51.02
C ARG A 319 -1.43 -28.18 -52.17
N THR A 320 -2.74 -28.26 -51.99
CA THR A 320 -3.64 -28.93 -52.94
C THR A 320 -4.23 -27.98 -53.97
N LEU A 321 -4.41 -26.69 -53.62
CA LEU A 321 -5.14 -25.68 -54.39
C LEU A 321 -6.57 -26.11 -54.78
N ASP A 322 -7.12 -27.11 -54.07
CA ASP A 322 -8.44 -27.67 -54.34
C ASP A 322 -9.57 -26.82 -53.74
N LEU A 323 -10.70 -26.75 -54.45
CA LEU A 323 -11.84 -25.94 -54.06
C LEU A 323 -12.51 -26.46 -52.78
N GLN A 324 -12.55 -27.77 -52.54
CA GLN A 324 -13.14 -28.32 -51.30
C GLN A 324 -12.28 -27.99 -50.09
N ASP A 325 -10.96 -28.05 -50.23
CA ASP A 325 -10.03 -27.62 -49.18
C ASP A 325 -10.17 -26.10 -48.89
N PHE A 326 -10.44 -25.27 -49.92
CA PHE A 326 -10.73 -23.85 -49.73
C PHE A 326 -12.05 -23.60 -48.97
N ILE A 327 -13.11 -24.34 -49.31
CA ILE A 327 -14.40 -24.28 -48.60
C ILE A 327 -14.21 -24.69 -47.14
N GLN A 328 -13.43 -25.74 -46.88
CA GLN A 328 -13.15 -26.20 -45.52
C GLN A 328 -12.34 -25.17 -44.72
N PHE A 329 -11.37 -24.50 -45.35
CA PHE A 329 -10.68 -23.36 -44.75
C PHE A 329 -11.64 -22.21 -44.41
N LYS A 330 -12.56 -21.83 -45.33
CA LYS A 330 -13.59 -20.80 -45.08
C LYS A 330 -14.50 -21.16 -43.91
N LYS A 331 -14.96 -22.42 -43.80
CA LYS A 331 -15.77 -22.91 -42.67
C LYS A 331 -15.02 -22.79 -41.33
N ASN A 332 -13.77 -23.25 -41.28
CA ASN A 332 -12.95 -23.12 -40.07
C ASN A 332 -12.64 -21.66 -39.70
N LYS A 333 -12.46 -20.78 -40.70
CA LYS A 333 -12.30 -19.33 -40.52
C LYS A 333 -13.54 -18.71 -39.86
N ALA A 334 -14.74 -19.06 -40.33
CA ALA A 334 -16.01 -18.60 -39.73
C ALA A 334 -16.21 -19.11 -38.29
N LEU A 335 -15.91 -20.38 -38.04
CA LEU A 335 -16.01 -20.98 -36.70
C LEU A 335 -15.13 -20.27 -35.67
N VAL A 336 -13.87 -19.97 -36.02
CA VAL A 336 -12.96 -19.23 -35.14
C VAL A 336 -13.52 -17.85 -34.79
N ARG A 337 -14.07 -17.13 -35.79
CA ARG A 337 -14.70 -15.81 -35.56
C ARG A 337 -15.89 -15.89 -34.61
N TYR A 338 -16.76 -16.88 -34.80
CA TYR A 338 -17.91 -17.11 -33.93
C TYR A 338 -17.49 -17.39 -32.49
N LEU A 339 -16.54 -18.32 -32.27
CA LEU A 339 -16.08 -18.71 -30.94
C LEU A 339 -15.42 -17.54 -30.19
N ILE A 340 -14.61 -16.72 -30.87
CA ILE A 340 -14.00 -15.53 -30.25
C ILE A 340 -15.09 -14.56 -29.79
N LYS A 341 -16.09 -14.29 -30.62
CA LYS A 341 -17.18 -13.35 -30.28
C LYS A 341 -18.03 -13.87 -29.12
N SER A 342 -18.36 -15.16 -29.11
CA SER A 342 -19.18 -15.76 -28.04
C SER A 342 -18.45 -15.78 -26.69
N GLU A 343 -17.18 -16.16 -26.67
CA GLU A 343 -16.40 -16.27 -25.43
C GLU A 343 -16.01 -14.91 -24.85
N LYS A 344 -15.82 -13.89 -25.69
CA LYS A 344 -15.70 -12.49 -25.24
C LYS A 344 -16.93 -12.04 -24.48
N LYS A 345 -18.12 -12.27 -25.05
CA LYS A 345 -19.39 -11.90 -24.42
C LYS A 345 -19.53 -12.58 -23.05
N LYS A 346 -19.26 -13.89 -22.97
CA LYS A 346 -19.28 -14.64 -21.69
C LYS A 346 -18.27 -14.11 -20.68
N SER A 347 -17.03 -13.86 -21.11
CA SER A 347 -15.97 -13.34 -20.23
C SER A 347 -16.32 -11.96 -19.68
N TRP A 348 -16.93 -11.09 -20.49
CA TRP A 348 -17.42 -9.78 -20.06
C TRP A 348 -18.57 -9.88 -19.06
N ILE A 349 -19.54 -10.76 -19.32
CA ILE A 349 -20.64 -11.05 -18.38
C ILE A 349 -20.08 -11.54 -17.05
N ASN A 350 -19.12 -12.47 -17.06
CA ASN A 350 -18.49 -12.96 -15.83
C ASN A 350 -17.70 -11.85 -15.11
N PHE A 351 -16.97 -11.01 -15.84
CA PHE A 351 -16.21 -9.89 -15.27
C PHE A 351 -17.14 -8.88 -14.57
N THR A 352 -18.24 -8.50 -15.22
CA THR A 352 -19.22 -7.57 -14.66
C THR A 352 -20.04 -8.19 -13.53
N SER A 353 -20.46 -9.45 -13.64
CA SER A 353 -21.16 -10.19 -12.58
C SER A 353 -20.29 -10.39 -11.33
N SER A 354 -18.98 -10.39 -11.50
CA SER A 354 -18.02 -10.43 -10.39
C SER A 354 -17.80 -9.08 -9.72
N LEU A 355 -18.66 -8.07 -9.93
CA LEU A 355 -18.72 -6.81 -9.17
C LEU A 355 -19.94 -6.85 -8.25
N ASN A 356 -19.74 -7.23 -6.99
CA ASN A 356 -20.78 -7.31 -5.96
C ASN A 356 -20.31 -6.69 -4.63
N SER A 357 -21.22 -6.62 -3.66
CA SER A 357 -21.03 -5.97 -2.35
C SER A 357 -19.97 -6.61 -1.46
N HIS A 358 -19.51 -7.84 -1.76
CA HIS A 358 -18.55 -8.58 -0.93
C HIS A 358 -17.08 -8.39 -1.33
N ILE A 359 -16.79 -7.52 -2.30
CA ILE A 359 -15.46 -7.34 -2.87
C ILE A 359 -14.71 -6.24 -2.14
N SER A 360 -13.41 -6.43 -1.91
CA SER A 360 -12.58 -5.38 -1.30
C SER A 360 -12.56 -4.11 -2.16
N PRO A 361 -12.55 -2.92 -1.53
CA PRO A 361 -12.48 -1.64 -2.25
C PRO A 361 -11.32 -1.58 -3.24
N THR A 362 -10.16 -2.17 -2.91
CA THR A 362 -8.99 -2.22 -3.80
C THR A 362 -9.27 -2.97 -5.09
N ILE A 363 -9.92 -4.15 -5.01
CA ILE A 363 -10.26 -4.94 -6.19
C ILE A 363 -11.34 -4.22 -7.01
N MET A 364 -12.33 -3.63 -6.34
CA MET A 364 -13.36 -2.81 -6.97
C MET A 364 -12.76 -1.63 -7.73
N TRP A 365 -11.89 -0.84 -7.10
CA TRP A 365 -11.21 0.29 -7.73
C TRP A 365 -10.30 -0.13 -8.89
N ASN A 366 -9.60 -1.26 -8.78
CA ASN A 366 -8.81 -1.79 -9.90
C ASN A 366 -9.69 -2.19 -11.09
N LYS A 367 -10.85 -2.81 -10.84
CA LYS A 367 -11.82 -3.12 -11.90
C LYS A 367 -12.42 -1.85 -12.51
N ILE A 368 -12.78 -0.86 -11.70
CA ILE A 368 -13.27 0.45 -12.16
C ILE A 368 -12.20 1.17 -12.98
N LYS A 369 -10.94 1.20 -12.55
CA LYS A 369 -9.83 1.77 -13.32
C LYS A 369 -9.64 1.06 -14.66
N THR A 370 -9.81 -0.26 -14.68
CA THR A 370 -9.78 -1.06 -15.91
C THR A 370 -10.94 -0.71 -16.85
N LEU A 371 -12.14 -0.48 -16.31
CA LEU A 371 -13.34 -0.05 -17.05
C LEU A 371 -13.26 1.38 -17.56
N LYS A 372 -12.66 2.29 -16.78
CA LYS A 372 -12.37 3.68 -17.16
C LYS A 372 -11.16 3.81 -18.08
N GLU A 373 -10.60 2.70 -18.54
CA GLU A 373 -9.46 2.62 -19.44
C GLU A 373 -8.19 3.35 -18.97
N VAL A 374 -8.07 3.66 -17.68
CA VAL A 374 -6.90 4.37 -17.12
C VAL A 374 -5.68 3.45 -17.26
N PRO A 375 -4.69 3.79 -18.12
CA PRO A 375 -3.61 2.87 -18.41
C PRO A 375 -2.60 2.83 -17.26
N PHE A 376 -2.08 1.64 -16.98
CA PHE A 376 -0.85 1.49 -16.21
C PHE A 376 0.30 1.45 -17.23
N THR A 377 0.83 2.62 -17.59
CA THR A 377 1.96 2.74 -18.51
C THR A 377 3.27 2.57 -17.73
N GLN A 378 4.12 1.66 -18.19
CA GLN A 378 5.49 1.58 -17.71
C GLN A 378 6.31 2.61 -18.49
N ILE A 379 6.84 3.62 -17.82
CA ILE A 379 7.70 4.63 -18.44
C ILE A 379 8.96 3.93 -18.96
N LYS A 380 9.17 3.89 -20.28
CA LYS A 380 10.41 3.39 -20.90
C LYS A 380 11.28 4.49 -21.50
N THR A 381 10.73 5.70 -21.66
CA THR A 381 11.43 6.88 -22.14
C THR A 381 11.02 8.09 -21.32
N LEU A 382 11.97 8.98 -21.04
CA LEU A 382 11.75 10.23 -20.31
C LEU A 382 12.45 11.36 -21.07
N LEU A 383 11.69 12.40 -21.43
CA LEU A 383 12.22 13.62 -22.01
C LEU A 383 12.47 14.64 -20.88
N VAL A 384 13.70 15.11 -20.74
CA VAL A 384 14.07 16.20 -19.83
C VAL A 384 14.79 17.27 -20.64
N GLY A 385 14.12 18.40 -20.89
CA GLY A 385 14.61 19.41 -21.82
C GLY A 385 14.60 18.88 -23.26
N GLN A 386 15.76 18.85 -23.92
CA GLN A 386 15.94 18.29 -25.27
C GLN A 386 16.55 16.87 -25.27
N THR A 387 16.88 16.33 -24.09
CA THR A 387 17.54 15.03 -23.97
C THR A 387 16.53 13.95 -23.64
N VAL A 388 16.56 12.85 -24.40
CA VAL A 388 15.72 11.67 -24.17
C VAL A 388 16.51 10.57 -23.46
N PHE A 389 16.03 10.16 -22.29
CA PHE A 389 16.58 9.03 -21.54
C PHE A 389 15.77 7.77 -21.83
N THR A 390 16.45 6.70 -22.24
CA THR A 390 15.81 5.39 -22.54
C THR A 390 16.23 4.28 -21.56
N ASP A 391 17.30 4.50 -20.78
CA ASP A 391 17.76 3.53 -19.78
C ASP A 391 16.93 3.64 -18.48
N PRO A 392 16.39 2.53 -17.93
CA PRO A 392 15.56 2.58 -16.72
C PRO A 392 16.25 3.16 -15.48
N LYS A 393 17.56 2.96 -15.32
CA LYS A 393 18.31 3.50 -14.18
C LYS A 393 18.45 5.00 -14.33
N GLU A 394 18.79 5.48 -15.52
CA GLU A 394 18.87 6.91 -15.81
C GLU A 394 17.51 7.60 -15.65
N ILE A 395 16.43 7.02 -16.19
CA ILE A 395 15.05 7.53 -16.01
C ILE A 395 14.73 7.63 -14.51
N THR A 396 15.01 6.58 -13.74
CA THR A 396 14.73 6.57 -12.30
C THR A 396 15.55 7.62 -11.56
N ASN A 397 16.83 7.79 -11.92
CA ASN A 397 17.68 8.82 -11.34
C ASN A 397 17.18 10.22 -11.65
N GLN A 398 16.74 10.51 -12.88
CA GLN A 398 16.18 11.81 -13.25
C GLN A 398 14.89 12.12 -12.48
N ILE A 399 14.00 11.12 -12.34
CA ILE A 399 12.79 11.24 -11.51
C ILE A 399 13.17 11.49 -10.05
N GLY A 400 14.14 10.74 -9.52
CA GLY A 400 14.65 10.90 -8.16
C GLY A 400 15.23 12.29 -7.93
N GLN A 401 16.02 12.80 -8.87
CA GLN A 401 16.61 14.13 -8.83
C GLN A 401 15.54 15.23 -8.84
N TYR A 402 14.51 15.08 -9.68
CA TYR A 402 13.39 16.01 -9.74
C TYR A 402 12.61 16.08 -8.41
N PHE A 403 12.33 14.93 -7.79
CA PHE A 403 11.67 14.92 -6.49
C PHE A 403 12.59 15.42 -5.36
N TYR A 404 13.88 15.10 -5.43
CA TYR A 404 14.88 15.62 -4.49
C TYR A 404 14.93 17.14 -4.57
N SER A 405 15.06 17.73 -5.76
CA SER A 405 15.14 19.19 -5.92
C SER A 405 13.86 19.91 -5.51
N ASN A 406 12.69 19.29 -5.68
CA ASN A 406 11.42 19.83 -5.19
C ASN A 406 11.22 19.68 -3.67
N SER A 407 11.92 18.75 -3.03
CA SER A 407 11.80 18.47 -1.60
C SER A 407 13.03 18.93 -0.80
N SER A 408 14.03 19.48 -1.49
CA SER A 408 15.28 19.91 -0.87
C SER A 408 15.06 21.23 -0.13
N ASN A 409 15.90 21.46 0.88
CA ASN A 409 15.90 22.71 1.63
C ASN A 409 16.05 23.95 0.73
N SER A 410 16.72 23.83 -0.43
CA SER A 410 16.87 24.91 -1.41
C SER A 410 15.54 25.42 -2.01
N SER A 411 14.46 24.64 -1.91
CA SER A 411 13.12 25.03 -2.36
C SER A 411 12.29 25.71 -1.26
N LEU A 412 12.79 25.74 -0.02
CA LEU A 412 12.11 26.32 1.14
C LEU A 412 12.53 27.78 1.33
N ASN A 413 11.62 28.59 1.89
CA ASN A 413 11.88 29.99 2.20
C ASN A 413 13.08 30.12 3.18
N PRO A 414 14.05 31.03 2.94
CA PRO A 414 15.17 31.30 3.85
C PRO A 414 14.78 31.53 5.32
N ASP A 415 13.67 32.25 5.57
CA ASP A 415 13.17 32.48 6.93
C ASP A 415 12.68 31.18 7.58
N PHE A 416 12.07 30.30 6.78
CA PHE A 416 11.66 28.98 7.25
C PHE A 416 12.87 28.07 7.50
N LEU A 417 13.93 28.16 6.68
CA LEU A 417 15.16 27.41 6.91
C LEU A 417 15.83 27.82 8.22
N LYS A 418 15.92 29.13 8.48
CA LYS A 418 16.45 29.66 9.74
C LYS A 418 15.61 29.20 10.93
N PHE A 419 14.27 29.25 10.80
CA PHE A 419 13.36 28.69 11.81
C PHE A 419 13.56 27.19 12.00
N LYS A 420 13.63 26.40 10.92
CA LYS A 420 13.82 24.95 10.93
C LYS A 420 15.12 24.57 11.62
N GLU A 421 16.24 25.19 11.27
CA GLU A 421 17.54 24.95 11.92
C GLU A 421 17.47 25.28 13.41
N THR A 422 16.85 26.40 13.77
CA THR A 422 16.66 26.78 15.18
C THR A 422 15.78 25.78 15.93
N GLN A 423 14.72 25.26 15.30
CA GLN A 423 13.80 24.28 15.91
C GLN A 423 14.35 22.85 15.94
N GLU A 424 15.14 22.43 14.95
CA GLU A 424 15.76 21.11 14.90
C GLU A 424 16.92 20.98 15.92
N LEU A 425 17.53 22.10 16.30
CA LEU A 425 18.49 22.20 17.43
C LEU A 425 17.80 22.12 18.79
N ILE A 426 16.53 22.52 18.88
CA ILE A 426 15.73 22.30 20.09
C ILE A 426 15.41 20.80 20.14
N THR A 427 16.08 20.09 21.04
CA THR A 427 15.74 18.70 21.34
C THR A 427 14.34 18.74 21.96
N LEU A 428 13.29 18.64 21.15
CA LEU A 428 11.94 18.67 21.68
C LEU A 428 11.72 17.37 22.49
N PRO A 429 11.51 17.42 23.82
CA PRO A 429 10.64 16.46 24.46
C PRO A 429 9.21 16.85 24.09
N SER A 430 8.85 16.79 22.80
CA SER A 430 7.45 16.95 22.42
C SER A 430 6.73 15.68 22.88
N PRO A 431 5.74 15.77 23.78
CA PRO A 431 4.94 14.63 24.21
C PRO A 431 3.96 14.34 23.08
N THR A 432 4.47 13.66 22.05
CA THR A 432 3.65 13.19 20.94
C THR A 432 3.10 11.82 21.31
N THR A 433 2.06 11.38 20.59
CA THR A 433 1.62 9.98 20.59
C THR A 433 2.81 9.02 20.42
N THR A 434 3.84 9.43 19.67
CA THR A 434 5.08 8.67 19.48
C THR A 434 5.88 8.49 20.77
N THR A 435 5.94 9.50 21.65
CA THR A 435 6.64 9.42 22.95
C THR A 435 5.90 8.49 23.91
N SER A 436 4.57 8.64 24.02
CA SER A 436 3.73 7.71 24.80
C SER A 436 3.88 6.27 24.28
N GLN A 437 3.81 6.07 22.95
CA GLN A 437 4.00 4.76 22.34
C GLN A 437 5.39 4.18 22.61
N ALA A 438 6.45 4.99 22.54
CA ALA A 438 7.82 4.57 22.79
C ALA A 438 8.04 4.19 24.27
N LEU A 439 7.54 5.00 25.20
CA LEU A 439 7.61 4.72 26.64
C LEU A 439 6.80 3.46 26.99
N ASN A 440 5.59 3.32 26.45
CA ASN A 440 4.77 2.11 26.64
C ASN A 440 5.41 0.86 26.05
N TYR A 441 6.09 1.00 24.91
CA TYR A 441 6.84 -0.08 24.26
C TYR A 441 8.04 -0.52 25.12
N ILE A 442 8.82 0.43 25.64
CA ILE A 442 9.96 0.15 26.50
C ILE A 442 9.52 -0.44 27.83
N ALA A 443 8.48 0.10 28.47
CA ALA A 443 7.89 -0.49 29.67
C ALA A 443 7.48 -1.95 29.46
N ARG A 444 6.93 -2.28 28.28
CA ARG A 444 6.59 -3.66 27.92
C ARG A 444 7.83 -4.54 27.78
N ILE A 445 8.89 -4.08 27.10
CA ILE A 445 10.15 -4.83 27.01
C ILE A 445 10.75 -5.05 28.40
N LEU A 446 10.80 -4.01 29.23
CA LEU A 446 11.31 -4.07 30.60
C LEU A 446 10.49 -5.03 31.47
N SER A 447 9.18 -5.17 31.22
CA SER A 447 8.33 -6.13 31.90
C SER A 447 8.56 -7.58 31.46
N SER A 448 9.22 -7.84 30.34
CA SER A 448 9.40 -9.21 29.79
C SER A 448 10.87 -9.64 29.90
N PRO A 449 11.26 -10.44 30.92
CA PRO A 449 12.66 -10.82 31.15
C PRO A 449 13.31 -11.56 29.97
N GLU A 450 12.53 -12.36 29.24
CA GLU A 450 12.98 -13.17 28.10
C GLU A 450 13.09 -12.37 26.79
N ASN A 451 12.83 -11.06 26.80
CA ASN A 451 12.86 -10.26 25.59
C ASN A 451 14.29 -10.05 25.09
N SER A 452 14.57 -10.50 23.86
CA SER A 452 15.90 -10.38 23.22
C SER A 452 16.41 -8.94 23.08
N THR A 453 15.54 -7.94 23.14
CA THR A 453 15.91 -6.52 23.06
C THR A 453 16.31 -5.91 24.42
N LEU A 454 16.04 -6.60 25.53
CA LEU A 454 16.32 -6.11 26.89
C LEU A 454 17.79 -5.73 27.12
N PRO A 455 18.81 -6.52 26.70
CA PRO A 455 20.21 -6.16 26.89
C PRO A 455 20.60 -4.86 26.19
N PHE A 456 19.96 -4.51 25.07
CA PHE A 456 20.27 -3.29 24.31
C PHE A 456 19.65 -2.03 24.93
N LEU A 457 18.66 -2.19 25.82
CA LEU A 457 18.07 -1.08 26.57
C LEU A 457 18.80 -0.85 27.89
N THR A 458 19.28 -1.91 28.54
CA THR A 458 19.92 -1.85 29.87
C THR A 458 21.44 -1.72 29.80
N GLN A 459 22.09 -2.32 28.80
CA GLN A 459 23.53 -2.16 28.59
C GLN A 459 23.78 -0.83 27.90
N ASN A 460 24.43 0.08 28.61
CA ASN A 460 24.83 1.41 28.14
C ASN A 460 25.98 1.34 27.11
N ARG A 461 25.88 0.46 26.10
CA ARG A 461 26.87 0.31 25.04
C ARG A 461 27.05 1.67 24.35
N PHE A 462 28.28 2.16 24.32
CA PHE A 462 28.68 3.44 23.71
C PHE A 462 28.18 4.72 24.43
N ALA A 463 27.73 4.65 25.69
CA ALA A 463 27.30 5.84 26.45
C ALA A 463 28.38 6.95 26.47
N ASN A 464 29.65 6.58 26.64
CA ASN A 464 30.77 7.52 26.62
C ASN A 464 30.92 8.23 25.27
N THR A 465 30.60 7.56 24.16
CA THR A 465 30.69 8.10 22.79
C THR A 465 29.61 9.16 22.53
N PHE A 466 28.42 8.99 23.08
CA PHE A 466 27.34 9.98 22.95
C PHE A 466 27.47 11.13 23.96
N CYS A 467 28.05 10.90 25.13
CA CYS A 467 28.34 11.98 26.10
C CYS A 467 29.44 12.93 25.61
N SER A 468 30.38 12.44 24.79
CA SER A 468 31.49 13.24 24.25
C SER A 468 31.14 13.99 22.97
N ASN A 469 30.00 13.72 22.34
CA ASN A 469 29.56 14.44 21.13
C ASN A 469 28.08 14.86 21.24
N PRO A 470 27.79 16.11 21.66
CA PRO A 470 26.42 16.58 21.88
C PRO A 470 25.58 16.65 20.59
N ASN A 471 26.19 16.61 19.41
CA ASN A 471 25.49 16.64 18.13
C ASN A 471 24.98 15.26 17.68
N LEU A 472 25.40 14.17 18.34
CA LEU A 472 24.95 12.81 18.00
C LEU A 472 23.65 12.47 18.74
N LYS A 473 22.65 12.02 17.98
CA LYS A 473 21.36 11.58 18.54
C LYS A 473 21.55 10.31 19.37
N LYS A 474 21.29 10.41 20.68
CA LYS A 474 21.36 9.28 21.62
C LYS A 474 20.43 8.11 21.18
N PRO A 475 20.83 6.84 21.42
CA PRO A 475 19.98 5.67 21.18
C PRO A 475 18.63 5.77 21.89
N LEU A 476 17.61 5.06 21.37
CA LEU A 476 16.25 5.09 21.91
C LEU A 476 16.22 4.72 23.41
N GLY A 477 16.95 3.68 23.82
CA GLY A 477 16.99 3.26 25.22
C GLY A 477 17.45 4.36 26.16
N GLN A 478 18.56 5.05 25.85
CA GLN A 478 19.06 6.15 26.68
C GLN A 478 18.13 7.36 26.72
N ARG A 479 17.57 7.75 25.56
CA ARG A 479 16.62 8.88 25.50
C ARG A 479 15.39 8.61 26.34
N MET A 480 14.88 7.39 26.29
CA MET A 480 13.64 7.04 26.98
C MET A 480 13.87 6.71 28.45
N LEU A 481 15.03 6.18 28.87
CA LEU A 481 15.39 6.07 30.28
C LEU A 481 15.46 7.44 30.96
N TYR A 482 16.00 8.44 30.26
CA TYR A 482 15.97 9.84 30.71
C TYR A 482 14.54 10.38 30.83
N GLU A 483 13.67 10.11 29.86
CA GLU A 483 12.25 10.51 29.98
C GLU A 483 11.54 9.76 31.12
N MET A 484 11.84 8.46 31.31
CA MET A 484 11.25 7.65 32.38
C MET A 484 11.63 8.19 33.78
N SER A 485 12.85 8.72 33.96
CA SER A 485 13.22 9.35 35.23
C SER A 485 12.37 10.57 35.58
N HIS A 486 11.83 11.29 34.58
CA HIS A 486 10.93 12.43 34.79
C HIS A 486 9.49 11.99 35.09
N THR A 487 9.14 10.73 34.81
CA THR A 487 7.81 10.17 35.09
C THR A 487 7.69 9.50 36.47
N ASN A 488 8.74 9.54 37.30
CA ASN A 488 8.87 8.74 38.53
C ASN A 488 8.68 7.23 38.28
N ILE A 489 8.99 6.75 37.08
CA ILE A 489 8.92 5.34 36.72
C ILE A 489 10.34 4.80 36.71
N ASP A 490 10.68 4.02 37.73
CA ASP A 490 11.94 3.28 37.74
C ASP A 490 11.78 1.97 36.92
N PRO A 491 12.57 1.79 35.85
CA PRO A 491 12.63 0.57 35.04
C PRO A 491 12.75 -0.75 35.84
N ASN A 492 13.42 -0.72 36.98
CA ASN A 492 13.67 -1.88 37.83
C ASN A 492 12.45 -2.27 38.68
N LEU A 493 11.49 -1.37 38.83
CA LEU A 493 10.34 -1.51 39.73
C LEU A 493 9.06 -1.90 38.97
N ILE A 494 9.17 -2.11 37.66
CA ILE A 494 8.13 -2.68 36.80
C ILE A 494 8.01 -4.16 37.09
N ILE A 495 6.80 -4.61 37.46
CA ILE A 495 6.50 -6.02 37.71
C ILE A 495 6.82 -6.84 36.44
N LYS A 496 7.67 -7.86 36.60
CA LYS A 496 8.02 -8.77 35.51
C LYS A 496 6.87 -9.74 35.20
N GLN A 497 6.67 -10.01 33.92
CA GLN A 497 5.80 -11.04 33.41
C GLN A 497 6.34 -12.42 33.79
N GLU A 498 5.42 -13.31 34.13
CA GLU A 498 5.67 -14.69 34.50
C GLU A 498 4.65 -15.57 33.78
N CYS A 499 5.08 -16.75 33.36
CA CYS A 499 4.18 -17.77 32.84
C CYS A 499 3.48 -18.45 34.02
N SER A 500 2.22 -18.83 33.83
CA SER A 500 1.54 -19.64 34.83
C SER A 500 2.15 -21.04 34.85
N VAL A 501 2.44 -21.57 36.05
CA VAL A 501 2.96 -22.94 36.24
C VAL A 501 1.86 -23.99 36.03
N VAL A 502 0.60 -23.57 36.10
CA VAL A 502 -0.58 -24.42 35.88
C VAL A 502 -1.33 -23.95 34.63
N PRO A 503 -1.82 -24.89 33.79
CA PRO A 503 -2.57 -24.51 32.62
C PRO A 503 -3.95 -23.92 33.00
N PRO A 504 -4.51 -23.01 32.18
CA PRO A 504 -5.73 -22.27 32.51
C PRO A 504 -6.97 -23.16 32.74
N TRP A 505 -7.00 -24.37 32.16
CA TRP A 505 -8.10 -25.34 32.32
C TRP A 505 -8.00 -26.21 33.56
N ARG A 506 -6.91 -26.14 34.34
CA ARG A 506 -6.79 -26.86 35.61
C ARG A 506 -7.46 -26.06 36.72
N VAL A 507 -8.21 -26.75 37.56
CA VAL A 507 -8.81 -26.16 38.76
C VAL A 507 -7.67 -25.72 39.71
N PRO A 508 -7.68 -24.47 40.20
CA PRO A 508 -6.69 -23.99 41.17
C PRO A 508 -6.64 -24.87 42.42
N THR A 509 -5.47 -24.98 43.04
CA THR A 509 -5.25 -25.75 44.28
C THR A 509 -5.78 -25.06 45.54
N PHE A 510 -6.03 -23.75 45.45
CA PHE A 510 -6.68 -22.96 46.51
C PHE A 510 -8.19 -22.85 46.29
N LEU A 511 -8.93 -22.64 47.38
CA LEU A 511 -10.38 -22.45 47.36
C LEU A 511 -10.71 -20.95 47.37
N VAL A 512 -11.76 -20.55 46.64
CA VAL A 512 -12.27 -19.18 46.66
C VAL A 512 -13.77 -19.21 47.00
N ASP A 513 -14.10 -18.72 48.19
CA ASP A 513 -15.46 -18.59 48.68
C ASP A 513 -15.97 -17.17 48.47
N THR A 514 -16.99 -17.04 47.62
CA THR A 514 -17.67 -15.78 47.31
C THR A 514 -19.15 -15.84 47.68
N SER A 515 -19.59 -16.80 48.50
CA SER A 515 -21.00 -17.06 48.83
C SER A 515 -21.71 -15.84 49.42
N LEU A 516 -21.01 -15.05 50.24
CA LEU A 516 -21.57 -13.82 50.80
C LEU A 516 -21.97 -12.78 49.72
N ALA A 517 -21.40 -12.86 48.51
CA ALA A 517 -21.71 -11.94 47.42
C ALA A 517 -23.08 -12.18 46.77
N ASP A 518 -23.72 -13.34 47.04
CA ASP A 518 -25.07 -13.64 46.57
C ASP A 518 -26.14 -12.80 47.28
N HIS A 519 -25.79 -12.18 48.42
CA HIS A 519 -26.65 -11.26 49.15
C HIS A 519 -26.48 -9.80 48.69
N SER A 520 -27.59 -9.10 48.49
CA SER A 520 -27.61 -7.69 48.08
C SER A 520 -27.09 -6.77 49.20
N LYS A 521 -25.98 -6.08 48.95
CA LYS A 521 -25.36 -5.13 49.90
C LYS A 521 -26.29 -3.97 50.29
N LYS A 522 -27.27 -3.61 49.44
CA LYS A 522 -28.23 -2.54 49.73
C LYS A 522 -29.34 -2.98 50.69
N GLU A 523 -29.68 -4.26 50.69
CA GLU A 523 -30.86 -4.78 51.38
C GLU A 523 -30.50 -5.60 52.62
N THR A 524 -29.25 -6.09 52.70
CA THR A 524 -28.78 -6.96 53.76
C THR A 524 -28.20 -6.15 54.90
N LEU A 525 -28.70 -6.36 56.12
CA LEU A 525 -28.19 -5.69 57.31
C LEU A 525 -26.79 -6.19 57.67
N ASN A 526 -25.92 -5.31 58.15
CA ASN A 526 -24.55 -5.64 58.57
C ASN A 526 -24.48 -6.81 59.58
N VAL A 527 -25.45 -6.90 60.50
CA VAL A 527 -25.54 -8.00 61.47
C VAL A 527 -25.70 -9.36 60.78
N ILE A 528 -26.46 -9.41 59.68
CA ILE A 528 -26.65 -10.63 58.89
C ILE A 528 -25.34 -11.04 58.22
N TYR A 529 -24.60 -10.09 57.64
CA TYR A 529 -23.28 -10.36 57.07
C TYR A 529 -22.28 -10.87 58.11
N LYS A 530 -22.29 -10.33 59.34
CA LYS A 530 -21.44 -10.85 60.43
C LYS A 530 -21.80 -12.29 60.79
N ASN A 531 -23.10 -12.60 60.91
CA ASN A 531 -23.54 -13.94 61.26
C ASN A 531 -23.16 -14.95 60.17
N LEU A 532 -23.45 -14.65 58.90
CA LEU A 532 -23.09 -15.52 57.78
C LEU A 532 -21.57 -15.69 57.65
N PHE A 533 -20.80 -14.62 57.88
CA PHE A 533 -19.34 -14.73 57.89
C PHE A 533 -18.84 -15.63 59.03
N ASN A 534 -19.41 -15.49 60.23
CA ASN A 534 -19.07 -16.34 61.36
C ASN A 534 -19.45 -17.80 61.09
N GLU A 535 -20.59 -18.09 60.44
CA GLU A 535 -20.97 -19.46 60.04
C GLU A 535 -19.92 -20.09 59.09
N ILE A 536 -19.40 -19.31 58.14
CA ILE A 536 -18.33 -19.73 57.22
C ILE A 536 -17.03 -20.02 57.98
N MET A 537 -16.69 -19.19 58.98
CA MET A 537 -15.49 -19.35 59.81
C MET A 537 -15.63 -20.50 60.82
N ASP A 538 -16.80 -20.66 61.45
CA ASP A 538 -17.11 -21.69 62.45
C ASP A 538 -17.17 -23.09 61.84
N SER A 539 -17.38 -23.17 60.52
CA SER A 539 -17.21 -24.43 59.78
C SER A 539 -15.76 -24.94 59.83
N PHE A 540 -14.78 -24.07 60.12
CA PHE A 540 -13.33 -24.37 60.17
C PHE A 540 -12.59 -23.55 61.27
N PRO A 541 -12.90 -23.74 62.56
CA PRO A 541 -12.58 -22.78 63.63
C PRO A 541 -11.10 -22.78 64.08
N SER A 542 -10.25 -23.65 63.53
CA SER A 542 -8.83 -23.79 63.92
C SER A 542 -7.83 -23.17 62.93
N GLU A 543 -8.30 -22.58 61.83
CA GLU A 543 -7.42 -22.07 60.77
C GLU A 543 -7.02 -20.61 61.01
N PRO A 544 -5.73 -20.23 60.85
CA PRO A 544 -5.33 -18.83 60.95
C PRO A 544 -6.05 -17.95 59.93
N GLN A 545 -6.45 -16.77 60.37
CA GLN A 545 -7.12 -15.78 59.55
C GLN A 545 -6.19 -14.59 59.27
N ILE A 546 -6.07 -14.24 57.99
CA ILE A 546 -5.37 -13.06 57.51
C ILE A 546 -6.41 -12.17 56.81
N TYR A 547 -6.44 -10.88 57.14
CA TYR A 547 -7.30 -9.91 56.47
C TYR A 547 -6.45 -8.96 55.65
N THR A 548 -6.88 -8.65 54.44
CA THR A 548 -6.14 -7.78 53.52
C THR A 548 -7.06 -6.69 53.00
N ASP A 549 -6.54 -5.46 52.92
CA ASP A 549 -7.24 -4.35 52.31
C ASP A 549 -6.27 -3.34 51.66
N ALA A 550 -6.81 -2.51 50.78
CA ALA A 550 -6.09 -1.45 50.09
C ALA A 550 -6.86 -0.13 50.12
N SER A 551 -6.14 0.99 50.28
CA SER A 551 -6.71 2.32 50.24
C SER A 551 -6.07 3.19 49.18
N LYS A 552 -6.90 3.92 48.43
CA LYS A 552 -6.48 4.96 47.50
C LYS A 552 -7.20 6.27 47.83
N THR A 553 -6.42 7.30 48.09
CA THR A 553 -6.92 8.66 48.32
C THR A 553 -6.19 9.65 47.40
N ASN A 554 -6.50 10.94 47.52
CA ASN A 554 -5.78 11.99 46.79
C ASN A 554 -4.31 12.15 47.26
N SER A 555 -3.97 11.67 48.46
CA SER A 555 -2.62 11.79 49.05
C SER A 555 -1.74 10.55 48.84
N GLY A 556 -2.29 9.47 48.26
CA GLY A 556 -1.50 8.30 47.86
C GLY A 556 -2.27 6.99 47.88
N VAL A 557 -1.52 5.89 47.79
CA VAL A 557 -2.03 4.52 47.76
C VAL A 557 -1.29 3.68 48.80
N ALA A 558 -2.01 2.86 49.57
CA ALA A 558 -1.42 1.97 50.56
C ALA A 558 -2.21 0.66 50.68
N ILE A 559 -1.57 -0.35 51.28
CA ILE A 559 -2.14 -1.68 51.56
C ILE A 559 -1.90 -2.04 53.02
N ALA A 560 -2.77 -2.90 53.55
CA ALA A 560 -2.61 -3.46 54.89
C ALA A 560 -2.94 -4.95 54.92
N ILE A 561 -2.25 -5.65 55.83
CA ILE A 561 -2.38 -7.08 56.11
C ILE A 561 -2.47 -7.24 57.63
N ILE A 562 -3.56 -7.81 58.11
CA ILE A 562 -3.84 -8.01 59.54
C ILE A 562 -3.86 -9.51 59.85
N LYS A 563 -3.14 -9.91 60.90
CA LYS A 563 -3.20 -11.27 61.47
C LYS A 563 -3.26 -11.17 62.99
N GLY A 564 -4.42 -11.47 63.58
CA GLY A 564 -4.66 -11.24 65.01
C GLY A 564 -4.44 -9.77 65.36
N GLU A 565 -3.49 -9.49 66.26
CA GLU A 565 -3.11 -8.12 66.65
C GLU A 565 -1.93 -7.54 65.82
N GLN A 566 -1.34 -8.34 64.92
CA GLN A 566 -0.26 -7.86 64.06
C GLN A 566 -0.84 -7.13 62.85
N SER A 567 -0.32 -5.93 62.59
CA SER A 567 -0.65 -5.11 61.42
C SER A 567 0.61 -4.81 60.62
N ILE A 568 0.62 -5.21 59.35
CA ILE A 568 1.66 -4.89 58.38
C ILE A 568 1.03 -3.95 57.36
N SER A 569 1.71 -2.86 57.01
CA SER A 569 1.21 -1.91 56.02
C SER A 569 2.33 -1.38 55.15
N TYR A 570 2.03 -1.18 53.87
CA TYR A 570 2.96 -0.69 52.88
C TYR A 570 2.36 0.44 52.07
N LYS A 571 3.18 1.43 51.70
CA LYS A 571 2.80 2.49 50.77
C LYS A 571 3.21 2.10 49.36
N LEU A 572 2.33 2.34 48.39
CA LEU A 572 2.55 2.09 46.97
C LEU A 572 2.71 3.42 46.21
N PRO A 573 3.34 3.44 45.02
CA PRO A 573 3.36 4.61 44.17
C PRO A 573 1.95 5.15 43.87
N ASP A 574 1.78 6.47 43.95
CA ASP A 574 0.47 7.15 43.86
C ASP A 574 -0.27 6.89 42.54
N HIS A 575 0.47 6.54 41.49
CA HIS A 575 -0.09 6.23 40.18
C HIS A 575 -0.74 4.83 40.09
N ASN A 576 -0.50 3.94 41.05
CA ASN A 576 -1.13 2.62 41.09
C ASN A 576 -2.66 2.75 41.28
N SER A 577 -3.43 1.91 40.60
CA SER A 577 -4.89 1.85 40.80
C SER A 577 -5.25 1.13 42.09
N ILE A 578 -6.45 1.39 42.61
CA ILE A 578 -7.03 0.63 43.73
C ILE A 578 -7.07 -0.87 43.41
N TYR A 579 -7.48 -1.22 42.19
CA TYR A 579 -7.49 -2.61 41.71
C TYR A 579 -6.12 -3.29 41.81
N THR A 580 -5.04 -2.61 41.42
CA THR A 580 -3.68 -3.16 41.56
C THR A 580 -3.24 -3.24 43.04
N ALA A 581 -3.63 -2.26 43.85
CA ALA A 581 -3.32 -2.24 45.27
C ALA A 581 -4.00 -3.41 46.02
N GLU A 582 -5.25 -3.74 45.70
CA GLU A 582 -5.96 -4.90 46.24
C GLU A 582 -5.21 -6.21 45.95
N TYR A 583 -4.68 -6.38 44.73
CA TYR A 583 -3.84 -7.55 44.41
C TYR A 583 -2.52 -7.58 45.17
N PHE A 584 -1.90 -6.42 45.41
CA PHE A 584 -0.69 -6.36 46.22
C PHE A 584 -0.99 -6.71 47.68
N ALA A 585 -2.11 -6.24 48.23
CA ALA A 585 -2.56 -6.62 49.58
C ALA A 585 -2.73 -8.15 49.68
N LEU A 586 -3.39 -8.76 48.69
CA LEU A 586 -3.52 -10.23 48.60
C LEU A 586 -2.18 -10.95 48.44
N LEU A 587 -1.28 -10.44 47.59
CA LEU A 587 0.03 -11.05 47.36
C LEU A 587 0.87 -11.05 48.64
N GLU A 588 0.92 -9.93 49.37
CA GLU A 588 1.60 -9.85 50.66
C GLU A 588 0.90 -10.71 51.73
N GLY A 589 -0.44 -10.79 51.71
CA GLY A 589 -1.20 -11.72 52.55
C GLY A 589 -0.83 -13.18 52.31
N VAL A 590 -0.64 -13.58 51.05
CA VAL A 590 -0.19 -14.93 50.67
C VAL A 590 1.27 -15.17 51.10
N HIS A 591 2.15 -14.18 50.93
CA HIS A 591 3.52 -14.28 51.44
C HIS A 591 3.56 -14.49 52.96
N LEU A 592 2.73 -13.75 53.70
CA LEU A 592 2.58 -13.96 55.14
C LEU A 592 2.02 -15.36 55.45
N ALA A 593 0.99 -15.81 54.73
CA ALA A 593 0.37 -17.12 54.91
C ALA A 593 1.38 -18.27 54.77
N ILE A 594 2.27 -18.19 53.78
CA ILE A 594 3.27 -19.24 53.51
C ILE A 594 4.32 -19.32 54.61
N GLN A 595 4.61 -18.20 55.27
CA GLN A 595 5.55 -18.16 56.41
C GLN A 595 4.93 -18.73 57.70
N LEU A 596 3.61 -18.93 57.74
CA LEU A 596 2.96 -19.51 58.91
C LEU A 596 3.24 -21.01 59.01
N PRO A 597 3.34 -21.56 60.23
CA PRO A 597 3.55 -23.00 60.42
C PRO A 597 2.34 -23.81 59.95
N ASP A 598 1.14 -23.25 60.02
CA ASP A 598 -0.14 -23.91 59.72
C ASP A 598 -0.26 -24.35 58.26
N SER A 599 -0.83 -25.53 58.02
CA SER A 599 -0.99 -26.09 56.67
C SER A 599 -2.16 -25.47 55.90
N THR A 600 -3.19 -25.02 56.61
CA THR A 600 -4.42 -24.46 56.03
C THR A 600 -4.64 -23.06 56.59
N ILE A 601 -4.81 -22.06 55.72
CA ILE A 601 -4.91 -20.64 56.08
C ILE A 601 -6.07 -19.98 55.34
N ASN A 602 -6.83 -19.14 56.05
CA ASN A 602 -7.89 -18.30 55.51
C ASN A 602 -7.37 -16.88 55.22
N ILE A 603 -7.59 -16.40 54.00
CA ILE A 603 -7.28 -15.02 53.60
C ILE A 603 -8.59 -14.32 53.22
N CYS A 604 -8.95 -13.29 53.98
CA CYS A 604 -10.15 -12.50 53.81
C CYS A 604 -9.84 -11.18 53.09
N THR A 605 -10.67 -10.80 52.13
CA THR A 605 -10.57 -9.52 51.40
C THR A 605 -11.94 -9.05 50.93
N ASP A 606 -12.14 -7.74 50.83
CA ASP A 606 -13.34 -7.16 50.26
C ASP A 606 -13.30 -6.95 48.73
N SER A 607 -12.16 -7.25 48.09
CA SER A 607 -12.02 -7.19 46.64
C SER A 607 -12.65 -8.40 45.94
N LEU A 608 -13.96 -8.30 45.69
CA LEU A 608 -14.70 -9.32 44.93
C LEU A 608 -14.12 -9.51 43.53
N SER A 609 -13.65 -8.42 42.91
CA SER A 609 -13.04 -8.48 41.58
C SER A 609 -11.72 -9.26 41.57
N ALA A 610 -10.89 -9.10 42.60
CA ALA A 610 -9.64 -9.86 42.68
C ALA A 610 -9.89 -11.35 42.85
N LEU A 611 -10.84 -11.71 43.73
CA LEU A 611 -11.20 -13.10 44.01
C LEU A 611 -11.88 -13.79 42.82
N ASN A 612 -12.78 -13.11 42.11
CA ASN A 612 -13.40 -13.68 40.90
C ASN A 612 -12.34 -13.99 39.82
N ASN A 613 -11.33 -13.13 39.66
CA ASN A 613 -10.25 -13.38 38.71
C ASN A 613 -9.43 -14.63 39.06
N LEU A 614 -9.11 -14.81 40.34
CA LEU A 614 -8.42 -15.99 40.87
C LEU A 614 -9.28 -17.26 40.70
N LYS A 615 -10.58 -17.18 41.02
CA LYS A 615 -11.53 -18.30 40.94
C LYS A 615 -11.70 -18.84 39.51
N TYR A 616 -11.82 -17.96 38.52
CA TYR A 616 -12.05 -18.33 37.13
C TYR A 616 -10.76 -18.39 36.29
N ASN A 617 -9.60 -18.23 36.91
CA ASN A 617 -8.29 -18.25 36.27
C ASN A 617 -8.20 -17.38 35.00
N LEU A 618 -8.76 -16.15 35.06
CA LEU A 618 -8.91 -15.29 33.89
C LEU A 618 -7.57 -14.73 33.39
N HIS A 619 -6.48 -14.89 34.18
CA HIS A 619 -5.11 -14.44 33.90
C HIS A 619 -5.00 -12.99 33.40
N SER A 620 -5.99 -12.14 33.71
CA SER A 620 -6.04 -10.76 33.21
C SER A 620 -5.13 -9.81 34.00
N SER A 621 -4.63 -10.24 35.15
CA SER A 621 -3.64 -9.54 35.97
C SER A 621 -2.40 -10.42 36.18
N ILE A 622 -1.20 -9.85 35.98
CA ILE A 622 0.07 -10.54 36.25
C ILE A 622 0.22 -10.91 37.74
N LEU A 623 -0.37 -10.11 38.63
CA LEU A 623 -0.35 -10.38 40.07
C LEU A 623 -1.17 -11.63 40.43
N ALA A 624 -2.28 -11.89 39.73
CA ALA A 624 -3.07 -13.11 39.92
C ALA A 624 -2.27 -14.37 39.52
N ILE A 625 -1.48 -14.29 38.45
CA ILE A 625 -0.57 -15.36 38.03
C ILE A 625 0.50 -15.60 39.10
N LYS A 626 1.13 -14.54 39.61
CA LYS A 626 2.13 -14.62 40.70
C LYS A 626 1.57 -15.27 41.95
N ILE A 627 0.39 -14.82 42.41
CA ILE A 627 -0.30 -15.42 43.56
C ILE A 627 -0.50 -16.92 43.33
N SER A 628 -1.06 -17.30 42.18
CA SER A 628 -1.34 -18.71 41.86
C SER A 628 -0.07 -19.56 41.81
N ASN A 629 0.99 -19.05 41.18
CA ASN A 629 2.29 -19.72 41.09
C ASN A 629 2.93 -19.92 42.46
N ILE A 630 2.87 -18.90 43.33
CA ILE A 630 3.42 -18.94 44.68
C ILE A 630 2.69 -20.01 45.52
N ILE A 631 1.36 -20.06 45.43
CA ILE A 631 0.56 -21.05 46.19
C ILE A 631 0.85 -22.48 45.71
N GLU A 632 0.89 -22.72 44.40
CA GLU A 632 1.17 -24.05 43.85
C GLU A 632 2.55 -24.57 44.30
N ASN A 633 3.54 -23.69 44.43
CA ASN A 633 4.89 -24.06 44.87
C ASN A 633 5.02 -24.21 46.40
N ALA A 634 4.13 -23.62 47.18
CA ALA A 634 4.24 -23.59 48.65
C ALA A 634 3.63 -24.81 49.35
N ASN A 635 2.84 -25.63 48.64
CA ASN A 635 2.13 -26.79 49.20
C ASN A 635 1.34 -26.48 50.49
N LYS A 636 0.61 -25.35 50.48
CA LYS A 636 -0.29 -24.89 51.55
C LYS A 636 -1.73 -24.88 51.04
N ASN A 637 -2.69 -25.22 51.89
CA ASN A 637 -4.11 -25.11 51.57
C ASN A 637 -4.60 -23.70 51.90
N ILE A 638 -4.59 -22.81 50.90
CA ILE A 638 -5.08 -21.44 51.08
C ILE A 638 -6.55 -21.37 50.65
N ARG A 639 -7.38 -20.78 51.50
CA ARG A 639 -8.77 -20.45 51.18
C ARG A 639 -8.94 -18.94 51.21
N PHE A 640 -9.35 -18.39 50.08
CA PHE A 640 -9.76 -17.00 49.98
C PHE A 640 -11.24 -16.86 50.29
N ILE A 641 -11.60 -15.96 51.19
CA ILE A 641 -12.99 -15.64 51.53
C ILE A 641 -13.27 -14.18 51.20
N TRP A 642 -14.33 -13.94 50.44
CA TRP A 642 -14.80 -12.57 50.21
C TRP A 642 -15.53 -12.03 51.44
N THR A 643 -15.14 -10.85 51.91
CA THR A 643 -15.76 -10.15 53.03
C THR A 643 -16.38 -8.82 52.60
N PRO A 644 -17.67 -8.55 52.85
CA PRO A 644 -18.26 -7.29 52.45
C PRO A 644 -17.69 -6.12 53.26
N GLY A 645 -17.06 -5.15 52.60
CA GLY A 645 -16.51 -3.96 53.26
C GLY A 645 -17.57 -3.13 53.99
N HIS A 646 -17.21 -2.57 55.16
CA HIS A 646 -18.05 -1.78 56.07
C HIS A 646 -19.22 -2.54 56.71
N SER A 647 -19.11 -3.86 56.83
CA SER A 647 -20.12 -4.72 57.45
C SER A 647 -19.84 -4.99 58.94
N GLY A 648 -18.77 -4.42 59.49
CA GLY A 648 -18.38 -4.54 60.89
C GLY A 648 -17.73 -5.87 61.27
N ILE A 649 -17.13 -6.56 60.29
CA ILE A 649 -16.26 -7.72 60.53
C ILE A 649 -14.92 -7.18 61.05
N ASP A 650 -14.57 -7.47 62.30
CA ASP A 650 -13.48 -6.81 63.03
C ASP A 650 -12.14 -6.81 62.27
N GLY A 651 -11.73 -7.97 61.75
CA GLY A 651 -10.47 -8.09 60.99
C GLY A 651 -10.46 -7.26 59.70
N ASN A 652 -11.59 -7.17 59.00
CA ASN A 652 -11.71 -6.38 57.78
C ASN A 652 -11.72 -4.88 58.07
N GLU A 653 -12.43 -4.44 59.12
CA GLU A 653 -12.43 -3.02 59.53
C GLU A 653 -11.04 -2.59 60.04
N LYS A 654 -10.30 -3.49 60.72
CA LYS A 654 -8.90 -3.26 61.11
C LYS A 654 -8.00 -3.10 59.89
N ALA A 655 -8.17 -3.94 58.86
CA ALA A 655 -7.38 -3.84 57.62
C ALA A 655 -7.67 -2.53 56.88
N ASP A 656 -8.95 -2.15 56.74
CA ASP A 656 -9.37 -0.89 56.10
C ASP A 656 -8.86 0.35 56.84
N LYS A 657 -8.95 0.35 58.17
CA LYS A 657 -8.38 1.42 58.98
C LYS A 657 -6.86 1.52 58.80
N ALA A 658 -6.15 0.39 58.90
CA ALA A 658 -4.69 0.37 58.75
C ALA A 658 -4.25 0.83 57.35
N ALA A 659 -4.93 0.39 56.29
CA ALA A 659 -4.64 0.81 54.92
C ALA A 659 -4.82 2.31 54.73
N ARG A 660 -5.88 2.92 55.29
CA ARG A 660 -6.11 4.37 55.24
C ARG A 660 -5.06 5.17 56.02
N GLU A 661 -4.71 4.72 57.23
CA GLU A 661 -3.70 5.39 58.06
C GLU A 661 -2.31 5.34 57.40
N ALA A 662 -1.98 4.23 56.76
CA ALA A 662 -0.72 4.03 56.04
C ALA A 662 -0.52 4.99 54.86
N VAL A 663 -1.59 5.52 54.23
CA VAL A 663 -1.46 6.48 53.12
C VAL A 663 -0.74 7.76 53.55
N ASN A 664 -1.08 8.26 54.75
CA ASN A 664 -0.60 9.54 55.26
C ASN A 664 0.57 9.42 56.24
N ASN A 665 0.95 8.20 56.63
CA ASN A 665 2.06 7.97 57.54
C ASN A 665 3.41 8.00 56.79
N PRO A 666 4.31 8.96 57.08
CA PRO A 666 5.61 9.05 56.40
C PRO A 666 6.58 7.93 56.80
N LEU A 667 6.33 7.21 57.90
CA LEU A 667 7.17 6.11 58.39
C LEU A 667 6.81 4.76 57.75
N THR A 668 5.72 4.68 57.00
CA THR A 668 5.31 3.44 56.33
C THR A 668 6.30 3.07 55.23
N GLU A 669 6.73 1.81 55.21
CA GLU A 669 7.65 1.29 54.20
C GLU A 669 7.03 1.40 52.79
N ILE A 670 7.81 1.92 51.84
CA ILE A 670 7.37 2.13 50.46
C ILE A 670 7.76 0.92 49.60
N ARG A 671 6.77 0.22 49.07
CA ARG A 671 6.94 -0.81 48.03
C ARG A 671 6.76 -0.16 46.68
N THR A 672 7.84 -0.05 45.91
CA THR A 672 7.89 0.74 44.67
C THR A 672 7.35 0.01 43.43
N TYR A 673 6.78 -1.18 43.58
CA TYR A 673 6.33 -2.00 42.47
C TYR A 673 5.09 -1.43 41.78
N SER A 674 5.07 -1.49 40.44
CA SER A 674 3.95 -0.99 39.62
C SER A 674 3.60 -1.95 38.49
N SER A 675 2.30 -2.14 38.25
CA SER A 675 1.83 -2.99 37.15
C SER A 675 2.08 -2.31 35.79
N LEU A 676 2.28 -3.09 34.73
CA LEU A 676 2.46 -2.53 33.38
C LEU A 676 1.27 -1.66 32.95
N ILE A 677 0.06 -2.00 33.39
CA ILE A 677 -1.17 -1.26 33.07
C ILE A 677 -1.18 0.11 33.75
N ASP A 678 -0.79 0.18 35.03
CA ASP A 678 -0.71 1.45 35.75
C ASP A 678 0.43 2.33 35.22
N ILE A 679 1.54 1.72 34.82
CA ILE A 679 2.64 2.41 34.12
C ILE A 679 2.15 3.02 32.82
N HIS A 680 1.42 2.27 31.98
CA HIS A 680 0.85 2.82 30.74
C HIS A 680 -0.11 3.98 31.02
N ARG A 681 -0.94 3.87 32.07
CA ARG A 681 -1.84 4.95 32.49
C ARG A 681 -1.06 6.19 32.96
N ASN A 682 0.00 6.00 33.75
CA ASN A 682 0.86 7.08 34.25
C ASN A 682 1.58 7.78 33.10
N VAL A 683 2.19 7.04 32.18
CA VAL A 683 2.84 7.56 30.96
C VAL A 683 1.86 8.39 30.14
N ASN A 684 0.64 7.89 29.90
CA ASN A 684 -0.37 8.62 29.14
C ASN A 684 -0.81 9.91 29.84
N THR A 685 -0.97 9.87 31.16
CA THR A 685 -1.32 11.03 31.98
C THR A 685 -0.21 12.08 31.93
N TYR A 686 1.05 11.67 32.11
CA TYR A 686 2.22 12.53 31.98
C TYR A 686 2.32 13.19 30.60
N CYS A 687 2.25 12.40 29.53
CA CYS A 687 2.31 12.94 28.17
C CYS A 687 1.15 13.92 27.90
N THR A 688 -0.05 13.64 28.42
CA THR A 688 -1.20 14.55 28.28
C THR A 688 -0.97 15.86 29.04
N ASN A 689 -0.47 15.80 30.28
CA ASN A 689 -0.18 16.99 31.09
C ASN A 689 0.93 17.85 30.48
N LEU A 690 1.98 17.23 29.95
CA LEU A 690 3.01 17.96 29.22
C LEU A 690 2.45 18.60 27.95
N TRP A 691 1.62 17.87 27.20
CA TRP A 691 1.00 18.41 25.98
C TRP A 691 0.08 19.58 26.33
N GLU A 692 -0.70 19.49 27.39
CA GLU A 692 -1.54 20.58 27.90
C GLU A 692 -0.69 21.80 28.31
N SER A 693 0.44 21.57 28.97
CA SER A 693 1.36 22.64 29.38
C SER A 693 1.97 23.36 28.18
N GLU A 694 2.46 22.61 27.18
CA GLU A 694 2.99 23.16 25.93
C GLU A 694 1.91 23.85 25.10
N TRP A 695 0.71 23.25 25.05
CA TRP A 695 -0.46 23.83 24.42
C TRP A 695 -0.74 25.21 25.03
N ARG A 696 -0.78 25.31 26.37
CA ARG A 696 -0.97 26.56 27.14
C ARG A 696 0.16 27.57 26.95
N ARG A 697 1.40 27.12 26.75
CA ARG A 697 2.58 27.97 26.52
C ARG A 697 2.68 28.51 25.10
N THR A 698 1.92 27.98 24.14
CA THR A 698 1.98 28.38 22.72
C THR A 698 0.90 29.44 22.40
N PRO A 699 1.18 30.75 22.44
CA PRO A 699 0.16 31.80 22.33
C PRO A 699 -0.46 31.93 20.92
N ASN A 700 0.25 31.55 19.85
CA ASN A 700 -0.13 31.86 18.46
C ASN A 700 -0.62 30.63 17.67
N ASN A 701 -1.45 29.77 18.26
CA ASN A 701 -2.00 28.61 17.57
C ASN A 701 -3.42 28.88 17.05
N LYS A 702 -3.64 28.80 15.72
CA LYS A 702 -4.95 28.99 15.08
C LYS A 702 -6.07 28.14 15.69
N LEU A 703 -5.75 26.96 16.20
CA LEU A 703 -6.71 26.03 16.77
C LEU A 703 -7.21 26.46 18.18
N ARG A 704 -6.55 27.41 18.84
CA ARG A 704 -7.02 27.96 20.13
C ARG A 704 -8.34 28.69 20.04
N GLU A 705 -8.62 29.30 18.89
CA GLU A 705 -9.91 29.95 18.65
C GLU A 705 -11.08 28.93 18.70
N ILE A 706 -10.78 27.64 18.54
CA ILE A 706 -11.77 26.56 18.46
C ILE A 706 -11.72 25.67 19.71
N LYS A 707 -10.55 25.50 20.33
CA LYS A 707 -10.34 24.55 21.42
C LYS A 707 -9.28 25.02 22.40
N ASN A 708 -9.65 25.13 23.68
CA ASN A 708 -8.75 25.64 24.72
C ASN A 708 -7.92 24.56 25.43
N THR A 709 -8.33 23.30 25.34
CA THR A 709 -7.67 22.16 26.02
C THR A 709 -7.19 21.11 25.01
N THR A 710 -6.28 20.25 25.45
CA THR A 710 -5.81 19.09 24.68
C THR A 710 -6.76 17.89 24.75
N GLU A 711 -7.77 17.93 25.64
CA GLU A 711 -8.75 16.85 25.86
C GLU A 711 -9.45 16.38 24.58
N TYR A 712 -9.71 15.08 24.49
CA TYR A 712 -10.35 14.52 23.32
C TYR A 712 -11.80 15.00 23.19
N TRP A 713 -12.16 15.55 22.03
CA TRP A 713 -13.56 15.81 21.72
C TRP A 713 -14.26 14.50 21.35
N PRO A 714 -15.42 14.19 21.93
CA PRO A 714 -16.14 12.97 21.62
C PRO A 714 -16.45 12.90 20.13
N LYS A 715 -16.58 11.68 19.62
CA LYS A 715 -16.94 11.47 18.22
C LYS A 715 -18.28 12.18 17.95
N PRO A 716 -18.39 12.97 16.88
CA PRO A 716 -19.66 13.59 16.51
C PRO A 716 -20.74 12.50 16.38
N HIS A 717 -21.90 12.69 17.00
CA HIS A 717 -23.05 11.79 16.83
C HIS A 717 -23.74 12.02 15.45
N THR A 718 -22.95 12.11 14.38
CA THR A 718 -23.46 12.35 13.02
C THR A 718 -23.92 11.06 12.37
N SER A 719 -24.96 11.13 11.55
CA SER A 719 -25.61 9.97 10.94
C SER A 719 -24.78 9.26 9.87
N ASN A 720 -23.67 9.85 9.39
CA ASN A 720 -22.79 9.25 8.38
C ASN A 720 -21.33 9.74 8.47
N ARG A 721 -20.40 8.93 7.91
CA ARG A 721 -18.95 9.22 7.87
C ARG A 721 -18.58 10.52 7.13
N LYS A 722 -19.41 10.98 6.18
CA LYS A 722 -19.11 12.19 5.41
C LYS A 722 -19.26 13.44 6.27
N ASP A 723 -20.29 13.48 7.10
CA ASP A 723 -20.50 14.56 8.07
C ASP A 723 -19.33 14.65 9.06
N GLU A 724 -18.83 13.51 9.56
CA GLU A 724 -17.62 13.49 10.41
C GLU A 724 -16.41 14.11 9.70
N VAL A 725 -16.20 13.79 8.43
CA VAL A 725 -15.09 14.35 7.63
C VAL A 725 -15.25 15.85 7.47
N VAL A 726 -16.46 16.32 7.14
CA VAL A 726 -16.77 17.74 6.97
C VAL A 726 -16.49 18.51 8.26
N ILE A 727 -17.02 18.05 9.39
CA ILE A 727 -16.83 18.73 10.69
C ILE A 727 -15.36 18.75 11.11
N ASN A 728 -14.64 17.64 10.96
CA ASN A 728 -13.21 17.61 11.28
C ASN A 728 -12.40 18.56 10.38
N ARG A 729 -12.73 18.64 9.09
CA ARG A 729 -12.12 19.58 8.13
C ARG A 729 -12.37 21.04 8.49
N LEU A 730 -13.60 21.38 8.89
CA LEU A 730 -13.92 22.72 9.39
C LEU A 730 -13.11 23.06 10.64
N ARG A 731 -12.98 22.13 11.60
CA ARG A 731 -12.22 22.32 12.85
C ARG A 731 -10.74 22.59 12.64
N ILE A 732 -10.13 22.00 11.61
CA ILE A 732 -8.74 22.30 11.24
C ILE A 732 -8.62 23.54 10.34
N GLY A 733 -9.76 24.06 9.84
CA GLY A 733 -9.84 25.19 8.93
C GLY A 733 -9.54 24.84 7.47
N HIS A 734 -9.56 23.55 7.09
CA HIS A 734 -9.19 23.09 5.75
C HIS A 734 -10.42 22.74 4.92
N SER A 735 -10.50 23.28 3.71
CA SER A 735 -11.51 22.93 2.70
C SER A 735 -10.95 23.16 1.30
N LYS A 736 -11.63 22.64 0.27
CA LYS A 736 -11.24 22.92 -1.13
C LYS A 736 -11.29 24.41 -1.43
N MET A 737 -12.25 25.13 -0.84
CA MET A 737 -12.38 26.59 -1.00
C MET A 737 -11.21 27.34 -0.35
N SER A 738 -10.86 27.00 0.88
CA SER A 738 -9.84 27.75 1.64
C SER A 738 -8.40 27.41 1.24
N HIS A 739 -8.11 26.15 0.87
CA HIS A 739 -6.74 25.66 0.63
C HIS A 739 -6.51 25.14 -0.79
N GLY A 740 -7.52 25.13 -1.65
CA GLY A 740 -7.38 24.65 -3.03
C GLY A 740 -6.42 25.48 -3.88
N HIS A 741 -6.23 26.77 -3.54
CA HIS A 741 -5.29 27.67 -4.21
C HIS A 741 -3.83 27.27 -3.95
N LEU A 742 -3.49 26.80 -2.74
CA LEU A 742 -2.14 26.31 -2.39
C LEU A 742 -1.71 25.13 -3.27
N MET A 743 -2.65 24.20 -3.55
CA MET A 743 -2.38 23.03 -4.38
C MET A 743 -2.25 23.37 -5.87
N ARG A 744 -2.85 24.49 -6.30
CA ARG A 744 -2.80 24.99 -7.68
C ARG A 744 -1.76 26.09 -7.90
N ARG A 745 -1.13 26.59 -6.83
CA ARG A 745 -0.26 27.77 -6.83
C ARG A 745 -0.94 29.01 -7.41
N GLU A 746 -2.21 29.18 -7.06
CA GLU A 746 -3.05 30.32 -7.42
C GLU A 746 -3.19 31.27 -6.21
N GLU A 747 -3.65 32.50 -6.45
CA GLU A 747 -4.01 33.43 -5.37
C GLU A 747 -5.23 32.92 -4.56
N PRO A 748 -5.34 33.26 -3.26
CA PRO A 748 -6.48 32.89 -2.43
C PRO A 748 -7.80 33.39 -3.03
N ALA A 749 -8.81 32.53 -3.03
CA ALA A 749 -10.14 32.92 -3.48
C ALA A 749 -10.73 33.99 -2.54
N MET A 750 -11.23 35.09 -3.11
CA MET A 750 -11.78 36.21 -2.37
C MET A 750 -13.32 36.20 -2.39
N CYS A 751 -13.93 36.60 -1.29
CA CYS A 751 -15.37 36.81 -1.23
C CYS A 751 -15.74 38.10 -1.97
N LEU A 752 -16.49 37.99 -3.07
CA LEU A 752 -16.84 39.13 -3.93
C LEU A 752 -17.61 40.23 -3.20
N THR A 753 -18.40 39.88 -2.17
CA THR A 753 -19.21 40.83 -1.41
C THR A 753 -18.45 41.44 -0.23
N CYS A 754 -17.47 40.73 0.33
CA CYS A 754 -16.77 41.18 1.54
C CYS A 754 -15.35 41.68 1.29
N GLY A 755 -14.74 41.37 0.15
CA GLY A 755 -13.35 41.72 -0.13
C GLY A 755 -12.33 40.98 0.74
N GLU A 756 -12.74 39.90 1.41
CA GLU A 756 -11.93 39.13 2.35
C GLU A 756 -11.62 37.72 1.79
N PRO A 757 -10.48 37.11 2.17
CA PRO A 757 -10.18 35.73 1.77
C PRO A 757 -11.22 34.72 2.27
N LEU A 758 -11.60 33.78 1.41
CA LEU A 758 -12.57 32.73 1.71
C LEU A 758 -11.99 31.67 2.66
N THR A 759 -12.10 31.95 3.95
CA THR A 759 -11.72 31.02 5.03
C THR A 759 -12.94 30.36 5.67
N VAL A 760 -12.73 29.27 6.44
CA VAL A 760 -13.81 28.66 7.25
C VAL A 760 -14.40 29.67 8.24
N LYS A 761 -13.55 30.47 8.89
CA LYS A 761 -13.98 31.54 9.81
C LYS A 761 -14.80 32.61 9.08
N HIS A 762 -14.36 33.03 7.89
CA HIS A 762 -15.13 33.96 7.07
C HIS A 762 -16.51 33.39 6.75
N LEU A 763 -16.59 32.13 6.29
CA LEU A 763 -17.84 31.48 5.93
C LEU A 763 -18.82 31.36 7.11
N LEU A 764 -18.32 30.88 8.25
CA LEU A 764 -19.13 30.56 9.42
C LEU A 764 -19.48 31.77 10.28
N ILE A 765 -18.67 32.83 10.29
CA ILE A 765 -18.87 33.98 11.19
C ILE A 765 -19.08 35.29 10.44
N HIS A 766 -18.18 35.65 9.51
CA HIS A 766 -18.09 37.03 9.00
C HIS A 766 -18.84 37.30 7.67
N CYS A 767 -19.07 36.29 6.84
CA CYS A 767 -19.53 36.48 5.46
C CYS A 767 -20.92 37.14 5.44
N ARG A 768 -21.03 38.31 4.82
CA ARG A 768 -22.29 39.08 4.74
C ARG A 768 -23.36 38.39 3.91
N ILE A 769 -22.96 37.64 2.88
CA ILE A 769 -23.88 36.89 2.00
C ILE A 769 -24.71 35.88 2.79
N HIS A 770 -24.15 35.29 3.85
CA HIS A 770 -24.80 34.20 4.59
C HIS A 770 -25.37 34.63 5.94
N ILE A 771 -25.51 35.95 6.19
CA ILE A 771 -25.99 36.45 7.48
C ILE A 771 -27.41 35.94 7.82
N ASP A 772 -28.32 35.96 6.84
CA ASP A 772 -29.72 35.57 7.04
C ASP A 772 -29.84 34.07 7.30
N THR A 773 -29.07 33.25 6.57
CA THR A 773 -29.01 31.80 6.78
C THR A 773 -28.45 31.45 8.17
N ARG A 774 -27.40 32.14 8.63
CA ARG A 774 -26.84 31.93 9.98
C ARG A 774 -27.84 32.32 11.07
N LYS A 775 -28.52 33.46 10.93
CA LYS A 775 -29.56 33.91 11.86
C LYS A 775 -30.75 32.94 11.90
N SER A 776 -31.21 32.47 10.74
CA SER A 776 -32.31 31.51 10.64
C SER A 776 -32.00 30.19 11.36
N LEU A 777 -30.75 29.72 11.29
CA LEU A 777 -30.32 28.48 11.94
C LEU A 777 -29.82 28.70 13.38
N LYS A 778 -29.81 29.94 13.88
CA LYS A 778 -29.28 30.33 15.20
C LYS A 778 -27.87 29.77 15.42
N LEU A 779 -26.99 29.98 14.44
CA LEU A 779 -25.59 29.60 14.57
C LEU A 779 -24.87 30.53 15.56
N PRO A 780 -23.95 30.02 16.40
CA PRO A 780 -23.16 30.86 17.29
C PRO A 780 -22.29 31.88 16.55
N ASP A 781 -22.09 33.05 17.16
CA ASP A 781 -21.35 34.18 16.58
C ASP A 781 -19.82 34.08 16.74
N ASN A 782 -19.33 32.99 17.34
CA ASN A 782 -17.91 32.71 17.50
C ASN A 782 -17.57 31.28 17.09
N LEU A 783 -16.32 31.07 16.66
CA LEU A 783 -15.87 29.81 16.09
C LEU A 783 -15.79 28.68 17.14
N PHE A 784 -15.48 29.02 18.40
CA PHE A 784 -15.41 28.10 19.53
C PHE A 784 -16.73 27.37 19.75
N GLU A 785 -17.81 28.13 19.92
CA GLU A 785 -19.15 27.56 20.16
C GLU A 785 -19.71 26.89 18.91
N ALA A 786 -19.51 27.51 17.74
CA ALA A 786 -19.99 26.97 16.47
C ALA A 786 -19.42 25.57 16.20
N LEU A 787 -18.10 25.39 16.33
CA LEU A 787 -17.42 24.13 16.02
C LEU A 787 -17.25 23.19 17.22
N SER A 788 -17.81 23.54 18.38
CA SER A 788 -17.83 22.72 19.60
C SER A 788 -18.39 21.31 19.35
N PRO A 789 -18.07 20.31 20.20
CA PRO A 789 -18.61 18.96 20.07
C PRO A 789 -20.09 18.81 20.48
N ILE A 790 -20.82 19.92 20.64
CA ILE A 790 -22.25 19.91 20.94
C ILE A 790 -23.02 19.42 19.71
N HIS A 791 -23.84 18.38 19.90
CA HIS A 791 -24.56 17.71 18.81
C HIS A 791 -25.46 18.67 18.01
N ASP A 792 -26.18 19.55 18.70
CA ASP A 792 -27.07 20.53 18.07
C ASP A 792 -26.33 21.50 17.12
N ASN A 793 -25.20 22.06 17.58
CA ASN A 793 -24.38 22.97 16.77
C ASN A 793 -23.77 22.25 15.55
N THR A 794 -23.31 21.00 15.75
CA THR A 794 -22.78 20.17 14.67
C THR A 794 -23.82 19.98 13.56
N ASN A 795 -25.06 19.66 13.92
CA ASN A 795 -26.15 19.47 12.95
C ASN A 795 -26.53 20.78 12.25
N LYS A 796 -26.63 21.89 12.99
CA LYS A 796 -26.90 23.22 12.41
C LYS A 796 -25.85 23.61 11.37
N ILE A 797 -24.58 23.33 11.62
CA ILE A 797 -23.49 23.59 10.65
C ILE A 797 -23.63 22.73 9.40
N ILE A 798 -23.96 21.45 9.53
CA ILE A 798 -24.17 20.58 8.37
C ILE A 798 -25.36 21.07 7.54
N ILE A 799 -26.46 21.48 8.18
CA ILE A 799 -27.63 22.05 7.50
C ILE A 799 -27.26 23.35 6.81
N PHE A 800 -26.54 24.24 7.50
CA PHE A 800 -26.04 25.50 6.94
C PHE A 800 -25.23 25.26 5.66
N LEU A 801 -24.22 24.38 5.71
CA LEU A 801 -23.36 24.07 4.57
C LEU A 801 -24.12 23.47 3.39
N LYS A 802 -25.21 22.73 3.64
CA LYS A 802 -26.08 22.21 2.58
C LYS A 802 -26.93 23.33 1.97
N GLN A 803 -27.43 24.27 2.76
CA GLN A 803 -28.24 25.41 2.28
C GLN A 803 -27.43 26.41 1.44
N ILE A 804 -26.12 26.51 1.65
CA ILE A 804 -25.24 27.40 0.89
C ILE A 804 -24.41 26.67 -0.19
N ASP A 805 -24.74 25.41 -0.50
CA ASP A 805 -24.06 24.55 -1.49
C ASP A 805 -22.56 24.33 -1.27
N MET A 806 -22.08 24.54 -0.04
CA MET A 806 -20.66 24.39 0.33
C MET A 806 -20.32 22.99 0.87
N TYR A 807 -21.30 22.16 1.20
CA TYR A 807 -21.10 20.85 1.83
C TYR A 807 -20.18 19.90 1.04
N ASN A 808 -20.20 19.94 -0.30
CA ASN A 808 -19.34 19.11 -1.15
C ASN A 808 -17.96 19.72 -1.42
N LEU A 809 -17.77 20.99 -1.02
CA LEU A 809 -16.53 21.76 -1.19
C LEU A 809 -15.69 21.80 0.10
N ILE A 810 -16.24 21.32 1.22
CA ILE A 810 -15.50 20.98 2.44
C ILE A 810 -14.96 19.56 2.30
#